data_AF-A0A8C4YGX6-F1
#
_entry.id   AF-A0A8C4YGX6-F1
#
_cell.length_a   1.000
_cell.length_b   1.000
_cell.length_c   1.000
_cell.angle_alpha   90.00
_cell.angle_beta   90.00
_cell.angle_gamma   90.00
#
_symmetry.space_group_name_H-M   'P 1'
#
loop_
_entity.id
_entity.type
_entity.pdbx_description
1 polymer ?
#
loop_
_entity_poly.entity_id
_entity_poly.type
_entity_poly.pdbx_seq_one_letter_code
_entity_poly.pdbx_strand_id
1 'polypeptide(L)'
;MHAWGDRKVKSWADAFGGEIYSIMTKYSGSLLLQKKYKDVEPILKIKEVNGLELVKKFSEEMESMLRRKVEAVERLVEAAEDADLKHEFNSSLVFDYYNSLLINEKDENDNYVELGDEFILEPNEHFNNLLVNTTYSDVQLPTNVYNKDPDILNGVYMSEALNPIFVDNFQRDPTLTWQYFGSSTGFFRLYPGIKWMPDENGVISFDCRNRGWYIQAATSPKDIIIVVDISGSMKGLLMTIAKHTIITILDTLGENDFVNIIAYNDYVHYVEPCFKGILVQADRDNREHFKQLVDELQAKGVGTVNKAVLESFKILREFREAGQGGLCNQAIMLITDGAVEDYESVFEKYNWPDRKVRVFTYLIGREVTFAQNVKWIACNNKGYYTQISTLADVQENVMEYLHVLSRPMVINHDHDIIWTEAYMDSALFASQAQSCCHATVAMRSSAKKKITSHGILLGVVGSDVPLRELLKLAPRYKLGVHGYAFLNTNNGYILSHPDLRPLYREGKKLKPKPNYNSVDLSEVEWEDQDEILRTAMINGETGYLAMDVKVPVDKGGCFSKRLFPLSFFLIYLSRNGFLFLTNDYFFTDISGTPFSLGVVLSRGHGEYILLGNTSVEEGLHDLLQPDLTLANEWIYCITDIDPDHRKLSQLEAMIRFLTGEEPDLECDEDLVQEVLFDAVVTAPMEAYWTALALNMSDETEQGVEMAFLGTRAGLMRSLLYVGSEKLSNRQFLTLGEKESIFTMDHFPLWYRRAAEHPPGSFIYSITSEEGSGNPHLSTTAKEGDGENKFVTHSPLLPAGKFFGEVDGSVMNQLLNMGMFRQVTMYDYQAMCKMPYHHHSGAQPLLSPIYTFLAAAKWLITLCLSVPQSSFLTSSLFAIAAHKHKKHDMLQPCDTEYPVFVYENTIRETNGLIECGDCQKMFVAQQIANSNLLLLVTDAACDCSIFPPVLLEAKEVKYILLLSQRCDRMRSQKLRRRPDTCHAFHPEVQ
;
A
#
# COMPACT_ATOMS: atom_id res chain seq x y z
N MET A 1 28.51 31.05 -42.04
CA MET A 1 28.30 29.59 -42.10
C MET A 1 26.80 29.34 -42.19
N HIS A 2 26.24 29.50 -43.40
CA HIS A 2 24.84 29.20 -43.68
C HIS A 2 24.72 27.76 -44.22
N ALA A 3 23.61 27.11 -43.88
CA ALA A 3 23.08 25.90 -44.51
C ALA A 3 23.71 24.54 -44.11
N TRP A 4 23.42 24.10 -42.89
CA TRP A 4 22.81 22.77 -42.80
C TRP A 4 21.48 22.89 -43.55
N GLY A 5 21.44 22.52 -44.83
CA GLY A 5 20.16 22.47 -45.54
C GLY A 5 19.31 21.40 -44.87
N ASP A 6 18.05 21.68 -44.58
CA ASP A 6 17.12 20.71 -43.95
C ASP A 6 17.16 19.34 -44.68
N ARG A 7 17.38 19.35 -45.99
CA ARG A 7 17.58 18.16 -46.84
C ARG A 7 18.77 17.28 -46.46
N LYS A 8 19.88 17.84 -45.96
CA LYS A 8 21.05 17.06 -45.52
C LYS A 8 20.78 16.33 -44.22
N VAL A 9 20.18 17.00 -43.23
CA VAL A 9 19.83 16.39 -41.94
C VAL A 9 18.79 15.30 -42.13
N LYS A 10 17.81 15.53 -43.01
CA LYS A 10 16.84 14.52 -43.44
C LYS A 10 17.50 13.32 -44.10
N SER A 11 18.43 13.54 -45.04
CA SER A 11 19.18 12.44 -45.67
C SER A 11 20.00 11.63 -44.67
N TRP A 12 20.53 12.25 -43.62
CA TRP A 12 21.22 11.54 -42.54
C TRP A 12 20.27 10.73 -41.68
N ALA A 13 19.12 11.31 -41.29
CA ALA A 13 18.09 10.61 -40.53
C ALA A 13 17.53 9.40 -41.30
N ASP A 14 17.28 9.55 -42.60
CA ASP A 14 16.78 8.47 -43.46
C ASP A 14 17.82 7.36 -43.66
N ALA A 15 19.09 7.72 -43.88
CA ALA A 15 20.18 6.75 -44.02
C ALA A 15 20.41 5.96 -42.72
N PHE A 16 20.48 6.67 -41.59
CA PHE A 16 20.67 6.07 -40.27
C PHE A 16 19.47 5.22 -39.85
N GLY A 17 18.25 5.71 -40.07
CA GLY A 17 17.02 4.96 -39.82
C GLY A 17 16.93 3.69 -40.66
N GLY A 18 17.30 3.76 -41.94
CA GLY A 18 17.33 2.60 -42.83
C GLY A 18 18.38 1.56 -42.42
N GLU A 19 19.57 1.99 -42.02
CA GLU A 19 20.64 1.11 -41.53
C GLU A 19 20.23 0.39 -40.25
N ILE A 20 19.75 1.12 -39.24
CA ILE A 20 19.28 0.51 -37.99
C ILE A 20 18.10 -0.44 -38.25
N TYR A 21 17.10 -0.02 -39.02
CA TYR A 21 15.96 -0.88 -39.32
C TYR A 21 16.40 -2.20 -39.96
N SER A 22 17.38 -2.17 -40.87
CA SER A 22 17.90 -3.38 -41.53
C SER A 22 18.63 -4.31 -40.56
N ILE A 23 19.45 -3.75 -39.66
CA ILE A 23 20.18 -4.50 -38.62
C ILE A 23 19.18 -5.12 -37.65
N MET A 24 18.23 -4.34 -37.14
CA MET A 24 17.27 -4.82 -36.14
C MET A 24 16.34 -5.88 -36.71
N THR A 25 15.86 -5.72 -37.95
CA THR A 25 15.02 -6.74 -38.61
C THR A 25 15.80 -8.05 -38.84
N LYS A 26 17.09 -7.96 -39.20
CA LYS A 26 17.96 -9.13 -39.43
C LYS A 26 18.22 -9.89 -38.13
N TYR A 27 18.62 -9.23 -37.05
CA TYR A 27 19.01 -9.91 -35.81
C TYR A 27 17.84 -10.28 -34.90
N SER A 28 16.72 -9.54 -34.96
CA SER A 28 15.50 -9.95 -34.26
C SER A 28 14.89 -11.20 -34.89
N GLY A 29 14.96 -11.36 -36.21
CA GLY A 29 14.25 -12.43 -36.93
C GLY A 29 12.74 -12.21 -36.99
N SER A 30 12.27 -10.97 -36.84
CA SER A 30 10.85 -10.65 -36.71
C SER A 30 10.01 -11.02 -37.94
N LEU A 31 10.54 -10.82 -39.15
CA LEU A 31 9.90 -11.26 -40.40
C LEU A 31 9.71 -12.78 -40.49
N LEU A 32 10.63 -13.56 -39.92
CA LEU A 32 10.52 -15.01 -39.88
C LEU A 32 9.37 -15.43 -38.97
N LEU A 33 9.28 -14.82 -37.79
CA LEU A 33 8.21 -15.10 -36.83
C LEU A 33 6.84 -14.71 -37.38
N GLN A 34 6.73 -13.53 -38.03
CA GLN A 34 5.48 -13.11 -38.66
C GLN A 34 5.01 -14.11 -39.73
N LYS A 35 5.95 -14.63 -40.53
CA LYS A 35 5.64 -15.65 -41.52
C LYS A 35 5.12 -16.92 -40.84
N LYS A 36 5.73 -17.33 -39.72
CA LYS A 36 5.31 -18.52 -38.97
C LYS A 36 3.91 -18.38 -38.38
N TYR A 37 3.58 -17.25 -37.76
CA TYR A 37 2.21 -17.00 -37.27
C TYR A 37 1.17 -17.00 -38.39
N LYS A 38 1.52 -16.50 -39.59
CA LYS A 38 0.65 -16.61 -40.78
C LYS A 38 0.52 -18.04 -41.29
N ASP A 39 1.58 -18.83 -41.24
CA ASP A 39 1.56 -20.24 -41.68
C ASP A 39 0.64 -21.09 -40.76
N VAL A 40 0.57 -20.77 -39.47
CA VAL A 40 -0.27 -21.48 -38.47
C VAL A 40 -1.66 -20.87 -38.26
N GLU A 41 -1.97 -19.75 -38.92
CA GLU A 41 -3.27 -19.06 -38.87
C GLU A 41 -4.49 -20.00 -39.06
N PRO A 42 -4.48 -21.01 -39.95
CA PRO A 42 -5.62 -21.91 -40.13
C PRO A 42 -5.93 -22.81 -38.92
N ILE A 43 -4.95 -22.99 -38.02
CA ILE A 43 -5.05 -23.84 -36.82
C ILE A 43 -5.42 -23.01 -35.59
N LEU A 44 -5.25 -21.68 -35.67
CA LEU A 44 -5.56 -20.73 -34.60
C LEU A 44 -7.06 -20.49 -34.46
N LYS A 45 -7.56 -20.55 -33.23
CA LYS A 45 -8.90 -20.08 -32.87
C LYS A 45 -8.77 -18.69 -32.25
N ILE A 46 -9.27 -17.68 -32.94
CA ILE A 46 -9.36 -16.31 -32.41
C ILE A 46 -10.68 -16.20 -31.65
N LYS A 47 -10.60 -16.03 -30.33
CA LYS A 47 -11.76 -15.87 -29.44
C LYS A 47 -11.87 -14.41 -29.00
N GLU A 48 -13.03 -13.80 -29.22
CA GLU A 48 -13.35 -12.47 -28.67
C GLU A 48 -13.66 -12.59 -27.17
N VAL A 49 -13.12 -11.66 -26.38
CA VAL A 49 -13.27 -11.60 -24.93
C VAL A 49 -14.39 -10.64 -24.58
N ASN A 50 -15.47 -11.17 -24.01
CA ASN A 50 -16.53 -10.34 -23.45
C ASN A 50 -16.17 -9.93 -22.02
N GLY A 51 -15.78 -8.67 -21.83
CA GLY A 51 -15.39 -8.14 -20.52
C GLY A 51 -16.44 -8.31 -19.43
N LEU A 52 -17.74 -8.09 -19.73
CA LEU A 52 -18.81 -8.23 -18.73
C LEU A 52 -19.01 -9.67 -18.26
N GLU A 53 -18.87 -10.64 -19.17
CA GLU A 53 -18.94 -12.06 -18.82
C GLU A 53 -17.73 -12.49 -18.00
N LEU A 54 -16.55 -11.97 -18.36
CA LEU A 54 -15.30 -12.23 -17.67
C LEU A 54 -15.32 -11.73 -16.22
N VAL A 55 -15.79 -10.50 -16.00
CA VAL A 55 -15.90 -9.91 -14.65
C VAL A 55 -16.88 -10.70 -13.78
N LYS A 56 -18.02 -11.11 -14.34
CA LYS A 56 -18.99 -11.94 -13.60
C LYS A 56 -18.40 -13.28 -13.21
N LYS A 57 -17.71 -13.95 -14.13
CA LYS A 57 -17.03 -15.22 -13.84
C LYS A 57 -16.00 -15.06 -12.71
N PHE A 58 -15.14 -14.05 -12.78
CA PHE A 58 -14.16 -13.79 -11.73
C PHE A 58 -14.82 -13.43 -10.39
N SER A 59 -15.92 -12.68 -10.42
CA SER A 59 -16.69 -12.36 -9.22
C SER A 59 -17.28 -13.61 -8.56
N GLU A 60 -17.83 -14.55 -9.33
CA GLU A 60 -18.38 -15.81 -8.82
C GLU A 60 -17.28 -16.72 -8.22
N GLU A 61 -16.11 -16.79 -8.85
CA GLU A 61 -14.94 -17.52 -8.34
C GLU A 61 -14.42 -16.91 -7.02
N MET A 62 -14.33 -15.57 -6.97
CA MET A 62 -13.94 -14.83 -5.75
C MET A 62 -14.97 -14.99 -4.64
N GLU A 63 -16.27 -14.90 -4.94
CA GLU A 63 -17.35 -15.14 -3.97
C GLU A 63 -17.22 -16.54 -3.35
N SER A 64 -17.00 -17.56 -4.19
CA SER A 64 -16.86 -18.94 -3.71
C SER A 64 -15.65 -19.13 -2.78
N MET A 65 -14.52 -18.47 -3.09
CA MET A 65 -13.36 -18.46 -2.21
C MET A 65 -13.64 -17.73 -0.89
N LEU A 66 -14.21 -16.53 -0.93
CA LEU A 66 -14.48 -15.73 0.26
C LEU A 66 -15.53 -16.39 1.15
N ARG A 67 -16.55 -17.02 0.58
CA ARG A 67 -17.58 -17.79 1.31
C ARG A 67 -16.97 -18.94 2.12
N ARG A 68 -16.04 -19.71 1.55
CA ARG A 68 -15.33 -20.78 2.28
C ARG A 68 -14.56 -20.23 3.49
N LYS A 69 -13.96 -19.04 3.36
CA LYS A 69 -13.25 -18.37 4.46
C LYS A 69 -14.21 -17.88 5.55
N VAL A 70 -15.38 -17.38 5.16
CA VAL A 70 -16.46 -17.03 6.11
C VAL A 70 -16.94 -18.26 6.88
N GLU A 71 -17.21 -19.37 6.19
CA GLU A 71 -17.62 -20.64 6.82
C GLU A 71 -16.57 -21.15 7.82
N ALA A 72 -15.28 -21.00 7.52
CA ALA A 72 -14.20 -21.36 8.44
C ALA A 72 -14.24 -20.53 9.75
N VAL A 73 -14.53 -19.23 9.64
CA VAL A 73 -14.67 -18.31 10.79
C VAL A 73 -15.93 -18.62 11.59
N GLU A 74 -17.06 -18.86 10.93
CA GLU A 74 -18.32 -19.24 11.59
C GLU A 74 -18.15 -20.47 12.47
N ARG A 75 -17.50 -21.52 11.93
CA ARG A 75 -17.21 -22.75 12.69
C ARG A 75 -16.35 -22.51 13.93
N LEU A 76 -15.38 -21.60 13.83
CA LEU A 76 -14.53 -21.22 14.96
C LEU A 76 -15.31 -20.43 16.01
N VAL A 77 -16.21 -19.54 15.60
CA VAL A 77 -17.09 -18.81 16.52
C VAL A 77 -18.00 -19.76 17.26
N GLU A 78 -18.70 -20.66 16.55
CA GLU A 78 -19.55 -21.67 17.18
C GLU A 78 -18.77 -22.53 18.19
N ALA A 79 -17.56 -22.97 17.82
CA ALA A 79 -16.69 -23.74 18.70
C ALA A 79 -16.27 -22.95 19.95
N ALA A 80 -15.97 -21.66 19.81
CA ALA A 80 -15.61 -20.79 20.93
C ALA A 80 -16.79 -20.60 21.90
N GLU A 81 -17.99 -20.36 21.38
CA GLU A 81 -19.18 -20.17 22.20
C GLU A 81 -19.58 -21.44 22.94
N ASP A 82 -19.46 -22.60 22.28
CA ASP A 82 -19.74 -23.91 22.87
C ASP A 82 -18.70 -24.32 23.92
N ALA A 83 -17.45 -23.95 23.72
CA ALA A 83 -16.38 -24.19 24.68
C ALA A 83 -16.54 -23.31 25.93
N ASP A 84 -16.91 -22.03 25.80
CA ASP A 84 -17.26 -21.21 26.97
C ASP A 84 -18.47 -21.78 27.71
N LEU A 85 -19.53 -22.18 26.99
CA LEU A 85 -20.74 -22.73 27.62
C LEU A 85 -20.45 -23.97 28.50
N LYS A 86 -19.45 -24.78 28.13
CA LYS A 86 -19.01 -25.96 28.87
C LYS A 86 -18.01 -25.64 29.99
N HIS A 87 -17.29 -24.53 29.89
CA HIS A 87 -16.23 -24.15 30.82
C HIS A 87 -16.78 -23.54 32.12
N GLU A 88 -16.24 -23.96 33.26
CA GLU A 88 -16.52 -23.36 34.58
C GLU A 88 -15.29 -22.63 35.09
N PHE A 89 -15.48 -21.41 35.59
CA PHE A 89 -14.38 -20.58 36.06
C PHE A 89 -13.70 -21.17 37.30
N ASN A 90 -12.38 -21.31 37.24
CA ASN A 90 -11.55 -21.80 38.35
C ASN A 90 -10.39 -20.83 38.65
N SER A 91 -10.44 -20.18 39.81
CA SER A 91 -9.43 -19.20 40.25
C SER A 91 -8.06 -19.81 40.59
N SER A 92 -7.97 -21.13 40.76
CA SER A 92 -6.74 -21.84 41.13
C SER A 92 -6.22 -22.75 40.02
N LEU A 93 -6.66 -22.51 38.78
CA LEU A 93 -6.19 -23.23 37.61
C LEU A 93 -4.71 -22.95 37.37
N VAL A 94 -3.92 -24.00 37.16
CA VAL A 94 -2.55 -23.94 36.66
C VAL A 94 -2.55 -24.66 35.32
N PHE A 95 -2.23 -23.94 34.26
CA PHE A 95 -2.27 -24.44 32.89
C PHE A 95 -1.07 -23.90 32.12
N ASP A 96 -0.30 -24.81 31.53
CA ASP A 96 0.85 -24.48 30.70
C ASP A 96 0.40 -24.38 29.24
N TYR A 97 0.86 -23.34 28.55
CA TYR A 97 0.52 -23.07 27.15
C TYR A 97 1.74 -22.52 26.41
N TYR A 98 1.74 -22.66 25.09
CA TYR A 98 2.82 -22.14 24.24
C TYR A 98 2.75 -20.62 24.15
N ASN A 99 3.66 -19.92 24.82
CA ASN A 99 3.80 -18.47 24.72
C ASN A 99 4.66 -18.10 23.52
N SER A 100 4.10 -17.33 22.59
CA SER A 100 4.72 -17.01 21.31
C SER A 100 6.12 -16.35 21.40
N LEU A 101 6.46 -15.76 22.54
CA LEU A 101 7.78 -15.17 22.81
C LEU A 101 8.80 -16.16 23.35
N LEU A 102 8.37 -16.96 24.32
CA LEU A 102 9.25 -17.81 25.12
C LEU A 102 9.51 -19.15 24.44
N ILE A 103 8.78 -19.47 23.37
CA ILE A 103 8.98 -20.66 22.56
C ILE A 103 10.46 -20.84 22.20
N ASN A 104 10.99 -22.04 22.45
CA ASN A 104 12.36 -22.45 22.17
C ASN A 104 13.43 -21.59 22.89
N GLU A 105 13.07 -20.83 23.93
CA GLU A 105 14.04 -20.17 24.79
C GLU A 105 14.56 -21.11 25.86
N LYS A 106 15.89 -21.09 26.04
CA LYS A 106 16.57 -21.94 27.01
C LYS A 106 17.33 -21.09 28.03
N ASP A 107 17.28 -21.51 29.28
CA ASP A 107 18.04 -20.93 30.38
C ASP A 107 19.54 -21.25 30.27
N GLU A 108 20.37 -20.63 31.11
CA GLU A 108 21.81 -20.87 31.22
C GLU A 108 22.19 -22.35 31.47
N ASN A 109 21.24 -23.15 31.95
CA ASN A 109 21.36 -24.58 32.22
C ASN A 109 20.87 -25.49 31.07
N ASP A 110 20.58 -24.94 29.90
CA ASP A 110 20.04 -25.64 28.71
C ASP A 110 18.65 -26.29 28.91
N ASN A 111 17.94 -25.90 29.96
CA ASN A 111 16.53 -26.24 30.18
C ASN A 111 15.63 -25.19 29.51
N TYR A 112 14.46 -25.61 29.02
CA TYR A 112 13.45 -24.70 28.50
C TYR A 112 12.89 -23.79 29.61
N VAL A 113 12.67 -22.52 29.28
CA VAL A 113 12.05 -21.54 30.18
C VAL A 113 10.59 -21.95 30.45
N GLU A 114 10.03 -21.56 31.61
CA GLU A 114 8.59 -21.77 31.93
C GLU A 114 7.71 -21.19 30.79
N LEU A 115 6.79 -21.99 30.22
CA LEU A 115 5.98 -21.69 29.02
C LEU A 115 6.74 -21.66 27.66
N GLY A 116 8.03 -22.01 27.67
CA GLY A 116 8.94 -22.01 26.53
C GLY A 116 9.34 -23.41 26.05
N ASP A 117 8.39 -24.35 26.06
CA ASP A 117 8.58 -25.75 25.63
C ASP A 117 9.07 -25.87 24.17
N GLU A 118 9.55 -27.07 23.82
CA GLU A 118 10.00 -27.39 22.46
C GLU A 118 8.85 -27.24 21.45
N PHE A 119 9.07 -26.37 20.46
CA PHE A 119 8.11 -26.07 19.40
C PHE A 119 8.80 -26.15 18.05
N ILE A 120 8.48 -27.18 17.27
CA ILE A 120 9.11 -27.43 15.96
C ILE A 120 8.57 -26.39 14.98
N LEU A 121 9.46 -25.57 14.42
CA LEU A 121 9.13 -24.55 13.42
C LEU A 121 9.78 -24.93 12.08
N GLU A 122 8.96 -25.02 11.04
CA GLU A 122 9.39 -25.35 9.68
C GLU A 122 9.12 -24.16 8.74
N PRO A 123 10.04 -23.85 7.80
CA PRO A 123 9.81 -22.81 6.82
C PRO A 123 8.70 -23.22 5.86
N ASN A 124 7.70 -22.35 5.67
CA ASN A 124 6.57 -22.62 4.78
C ASN A 124 6.37 -21.48 3.76
N GLU A 125 6.39 -21.84 2.47
CA GLU A 125 6.27 -20.90 1.34
C GLU A 125 4.92 -20.17 1.30
N HIS A 126 3.82 -20.86 1.68
CA HIS A 126 2.48 -20.26 1.80
C HIS A 126 2.45 -19.08 2.78
N PHE A 127 3.33 -19.11 3.78
CA PHE A 127 3.52 -18.06 4.76
C PHE A 127 4.79 -17.24 4.46
N ASN A 128 5.15 -17.04 3.19
CA ASN A 128 6.33 -16.28 2.75
C ASN A 128 7.66 -16.81 3.35
N ASN A 129 7.82 -18.14 3.42
CA ASN A 129 8.98 -18.83 4.01
C ASN A 129 9.20 -18.51 5.50
N LEU A 130 8.15 -18.10 6.21
CA LEU A 130 8.19 -17.96 7.67
C LEU A 130 8.27 -19.32 8.35
N LEU A 131 8.95 -19.33 9.49
CA LEU A 131 9.06 -20.48 10.39
C LEU A 131 7.74 -20.63 11.15
N VAL A 132 6.93 -21.62 10.77
CA VAL A 132 5.59 -21.85 11.31
C VAL A 132 5.45 -23.27 11.84
N ASN A 133 4.49 -23.49 12.75
CA ASN A 133 4.08 -24.82 13.18
C ASN A 133 2.62 -25.07 12.78
N THR A 134 2.43 -26.01 11.85
CA THR A 134 1.10 -26.38 11.32
C THR A 134 0.32 -27.35 12.22
N THR A 135 0.88 -27.77 13.36
CA THR A 135 0.22 -28.73 14.27
C THR A 135 -0.43 -28.07 15.48
N TYR A 136 0.15 -26.99 16.00
CA TYR A 136 -0.32 -26.31 17.21
C TYR A 136 -0.41 -24.80 17.01
N SER A 137 -1.34 -24.17 17.75
CA SER A 137 -1.44 -22.71 17.88
C SER A 137 -0.52 -22.20 18.99
N ASP A 138 -0.12 -20.94 18.91
CA ASP A 138 0.55 -20.21 19.98
C ASP A 138 -0.37 -19.14 20.60
N VAL A 139 0.03 -18.61 21.76
CA VAL A 139 -0.67 -17.52 22.44
C VAL A 139 0.29 -16.36 22.67
N GLN A 140 -0.10 -15.18 22.20
CA GLN A 140 0.56 -13.91 22.43
C GLN A 140 -0.17 -13.12 23.52
N LEU A 141 0.61 -12.51 24.42
CA LEU A 141 0.11 -11.58 25.42
C LEU A 141 0.77 -10.21 25.25
N PRO A 142 0.00 -9.12 25.38
CA PRO A 142 0.55 -7.77 25.48
C PRO A 142 1.46 -7.62 26.70
N THR A 143 2.45 -6.73 26.62
CA THR A 143 3.46 -6.52 27.69
C THR A 143 2.88 -6.00 29.02
N ASN A 144 1.69 -5.39 28.99
CA ASN A 144 0.98 -4.91 30.18
C ASN A 144 0.08 -5.97 30.84
N VAL A 145 -0.10 -7.14 30.24
CA VAL A 145 -0.99 -8.20 30.75
C VAL A 145 -0.17 -9.28 31.46
N TYR A 146 -0.59 -9.67 32.67
CA TYR A 146 0.09 -10.69 33.45
C TYR A 146 -0.36 -12.10 33.02
N ASN A 147 0.61 -12.97 32.69
CA ASN A 147 0.35 -14.31 32.17
C ASN A 147 -0.27 -15.29 33.17
N LYS A 148 -0.09 -15.10 34.48
CA LYS A 148 -0.68 -15.95 35.53
C LYS A 148 -1.97 -15.37 36.12
N ASP A 149 -2.55 -14.35 35.47
CA ASP A 149 -3.85 -13.84 35.85
C ASP A 149 -4.91 -14.96 35.69
N PRO A 150 -5.71 -15.27 36.74
CA PRO A 150 -6.76 -16.28 36.64
C PRO A 150 -7.73 -16.06 35.47
N ASP A 151 -8.06 -14.83 35.13
CA ASP A 151 -9.00 -14.53 34.03
C ASP A 151 -8.39 -14.89 32.66
N ILE A 152 -7.09 -14.64 32.50
CA ILE A 152 -6.34 -15.01 31.30
C ILE A 152 -6.19 -16.53 31.22
N LEU A 153 -5.77 -17.19 32.30
CA LEU A 153 -5.56 -18.65 32.31
C LEU A 153 -6.84 -19.42 31.99
N ASN A 154 -7.99 -18.99 32.54
CA ASN A 154 -9.28 -19.60 32.23
C ASN A 154 -9.65 -19.42 30.75
N GLY A 155 -9.42 -18.23 30.18
CA GLY A 155 -9.67 -17.98 28.76
C GLY A 155 -8.73 -18.75 27.83
N VAL A 156 -7.45 -18.85 28.18
CA VAL A 156 -6.45 -19.62 27.43
C VAL A 156 -6.78 -21.11 27.45
N TYR A 157 -7.18 -21.64 28.61
CA TYR A 157 -7.63 -23.03 28.75
C TYR A 157 -8.88 -23.31 27.90
N MET A 158 -9.89 -22.44 27.99
CA MET A 158 -11.12 -22.57 27.20
C MET A 158 -10.85 -22.52 25.68
N SER A 159 -9.92 -21.67 25.24
CA SER A 159 -9.55 -21.55 23.83
C SER A 159 -8.73 -22.73 23.27
N GLU A 160 -8.27 -23.68 24.10
CA GLU A 160 -7.60 -24.90 23.64
C GLU A 160 -8.50 -25.76 22.74
N ALA A 161 -9.83 -25.71 22.97
CA ALA A 161 -10.82 -26.40 22.17
C ALA A 161 -10.83 -25.96 20.68
N LEU A 162 -10.21 -24.82 20.35
CA LEU A 162 -10.12 -24.30 18.98
C LEU A 162 -9.04 -24.99 18.14
N ASN A 163 -8.01 -25.55 18.77
CA ASN A 163 -6.89 -26.23 18.09
C ASN A 163 -7.31 -27.26 17.04
N PRO A 164 -8.19 -28.24 17.35
CA PRO A 164 -8.62 -29.22 16.34
C PRO A 164 -9.42 -28.59 15.20
N ILE A 165 -10.15 -27.49 15.45
CA ILE A 165 -10.93 -26.79 14.43
C ILE A 165 -10.01 -26.00 13.50
N PHE A 166 -8.96 -25.36 14.03
CA PHE A 166 -7.95 -24.68 13.22
C PHE A 166 -7.30 -25.63 12.20
N VAL A 167 -6.92 -26.82 12.65
CA VAL A 167 -6.30 -27.86 11.82
C VAL A 167 -7.29 -28.40 10.78
N ASP A 168 -8.53 -28.71 11.18
CA ASP A 168 -9.57 -29.19 10.25
C ASP A 168 -9.91 -28.14 9.19
N ASN A 169 -9.97 -26.85 9.55
CA ASN A 169 -10.19 -25.77 8.60
C ASN A 169 -9.05 -25.69 7.57
N PHE A 170 -7.79 -25.75 8.02
CA PHE A 170 -6.63 -25.71 7.11
C PHE A 170 -6.54 -26.94 6.20
N GLN A 171 -6.95 -28.12 6.68
CA GLN A 171 -7.03 -29.33 5.85
C GLN A 171 -8.13 -29.26 4.79
N ARG A 172 -9.24 -28.56 5.07
CA ARG A 172 -10.35 -28.36 4.11
C ARG A 172 -10.05 -27.29 3.08
N ASP A 173 -9.42 -26.20 3.52
CA ASP A 173 -9.01 -25.09 2.65
C ASP A 173 -7.54 -24.73 2.88
N PRO A 174 -6.63 -25.30 2.08
CA PRO A 174 -5.21 -25.00 2.12
C PRO A 174 -4.86 -23.55 1.77
N THR A 175 -5.80 -22.77 1.18
CA THR A 175 -5.59 -21.35 0.85
C THR A 175 -5.81 -20.42 2.06
N LEU A 176 -6.24 -20.95 3.21
CA LEU A 176 -6.31 -20.22 4.47
C LEU A 176 -4.91 -19.85 4.95
N THR A 177 -4.72 -18.59 5.36
CA THR A 177 -3.47 -18.14 5.97
C THR A 177 -3.60 -18.18 7.48
N TRP A 178 -3.76 -17.02 8.12
CA TRP A 178 -3.85 -16.89 9.56
C TRP A 178 -5.29 -17.09 10.02
N GLN A 179 -5.45 -17.89 11.07
CA GLN A 179 -6.69 -18.02 11.82
C GLN A 179 -6.38 -17.64 13.26
N TYR A 180 -7.22 -16.81 13.88
CA TYR A 180 -6.95 -16.34 15.23
C TYR A 180 -8.20 -16.02 16.03
N PHE A 181 -8.01 -16.03 17.35
CA PHE A 181 -8.99 -15.61 18.33
C PHE A 181 -8.38 -14.54 19.23
N GLY A 182 -8.92 -13.32 19.15
CA GLY A 182 -8.60 -12.23 20.06
C GLY A 182 -9.61 -12.19 21.20
N SER A 183 -9.13 -12.36 22.44
CA SER A 183 -9.99 -12.31 23.62
C SER A 183 -10.30 -10.87 24.05
N SER A 184 -11.46 -10.66 24.68
CA SER A 184 -11.79 -9.42 25.39
C SER A 184 -10.83 -9.13 26.56
N THR A 185 -10.25 -10.17 27.15
CA THR A 185 -9.23 -10.05 28.20
C THR A 185 -7.84 -9.67 27.67
N GLY A 186 -7.62 -9.67 26.35
CA GLY A 186 -6.42 -9.16 25.70
C GLY A 186 -5.39 -10.20 25.23
N PHE A 187 -5.52 -11.48 25.58
CA PHE A 187 -4.68 -12.53 24.97
C PHE A 187 -5.12 -12.82 23.53
N PHE A 188 -4.15 -13.21 22.70
CA PHE A 188 -4.34 -13.48 21.27
C PHE A 188 -3.84 -14.88 20.94
N ARG A 189 -4.72 -15.78 20.48
CA ARG A 189 -4.35 -17.13 20.03
C ARG A 189 -4.26 -17.14 18.50
N LEU A 190 -3.15 -17.62 17.96
CA LEU A 190 -2.86 -17.60 16.52
C LEU A 190 -2.53 -19.01 16.01
N TYR A 191 -3.03 -19.33 14.82
CA TYR A 191 -2.71 -20.56 14.10
C TYR A 191 -2.40 -20.26 12.63
N PRO A 192 -1.38 -20.91 12.02
CA PRO A 192 -0.36 -21.76 12.66
C PRO A 192 0.51 -20.97 13.66
N GLY A 193 1.08 -21.65 14.67
CA GLY A 193 1.88 -20.97 15.69
C GLY A 193 3.23 -20.49 15.17
N ILE A 194 3.72 -19.35 15.68
CA ILE A 194 5.00 -18.74 15.26
C ILE A 194 5.82 -18.24 16.45
N LYS A 195 7.11 -17.99 16.24
CA LYS A 195 7.91 -17.27 17.23
C LYS A 195 7.90 -15.77 16.98
N TRP A 196 7.42 -15.00 17.96
CA TRP A 196 7.40 -13.54 17.90
C TRP A 196 8.75 -12.98 18.31
N MET A 197 9.24 -11.98 17.57
CA MET A 197 10.48 -11.28 17.88
C MET A 197 10.17 -9.89 18.44
N PRO A 198 10.63 -9.56 19.66
CA PRO A 198 10.43 -8.23 20.23
C PRO A 198 11.28 -7.18 19.50
N ASP A 199 10.88 -5.91 19.62
CA ASP A 199 11.62 -4.78 19.03
C ASP A 199 13.02 -4.62 19.64
N GLU A 200 13.84 -3.69 19.11
CA GLU A 200 15.19 -3.36 19.61
C GLU A 200 15.23 -3.05 21.13
N ASN A 201 14.09 -2.68 21.72
CA ASN A 201 13.92 -2.38 23.14
C ASN A 201 13.36 -3.56 23.97
N GLY A 202 13.15 -4.73 23.38
CA GLY A 202 12.58 -5.89 24.07
C GLY A 202 11.06 -5.80 24.34
N VAL A 203 10.36 -4.86 23.70
CA VAL A 203 8.92 -4.60 23.92
C VAL A 203 8.13 -5.01 22.68
N ILE A 204 6.94 -5.59 22.89
CA ILE A 204 5.95 -5.82 21.85
C ILE A 204 4.81 -4.85 22.06
N SER A 205 4.53 -4.07 21.01
CA SER A 205 3.46 -3.08 20.98
C SER A 205 2.11 -3.65 20.51
N PHE A 206 2.05 -4.95 20.19
CA PHE A 206 0.85 -5.61 19.70
C PHE A 206 -0.17 -5.89 20.83
N ASP A 207 -1.36 -5.31 20.68
CA ASP A 207 -2.58 -5.64 21.42
C ASP A 207 -3.68 -5.91 20.38
N CYS A 208 -4.36 -7.05 20.49
CA CYS A 208 -5.41 -7.44 19.54
C CYS A 208 -6.64 -6.52 19.62
N ARG A 209 -6.94 -5.95 20.79
CA ARG A 209 -8.14 -5.13 21.03
C ARG A 209 -8.09 -3.77 20.34
N ASN A 210 -6.89 -3.28 20.06
CA ASN A 210 -6.67 -2.00 19.37
C ASN A 210 -6.71 -2.15 17.84
N ARG A 211 -6.86 -3.37 17.32
CA ARG A 211 -6.81 -3.62 15.88
C ARG A 211 -8.14 -3.29 15.21
N GLY A 212 -8.07 -2.82 13.97
CA GLY A 212 -9.24 -2.46 13.18
C GLY A 212 -10.25 -3.60 13.06
N TRP A 213 -9.77 -4.84 12.79
CA TRP A 213 -10.64 -6.02 12.70
C TRP A 213 -11.38 -6.31 14.00
N TYR A 214 -10.73 -6.14 15.16
CA TYR A 214 -11.35 -6.37 16.46
C TYR A 214 -12.42 -5.30 16.74
N ILE A 215 -12.07 -4.02 16.57
CA ILE A 215 -12.95 -2.90 16.87
C ILE A 215 -14.19 -2.89 15.96
N GLN A 216 -14.00 -3.12 14.65
CA GLN A 216 -15.09 -3.12 13.68
C GLN A 216 -16.05 -4.30 13.87
N ALA A 217 -15.55 -5.46 14.33
CA ALA A 217 -16.40 -6.62 14.65
C ALA A 217 -17.08 -6.50 16.03
N ALA A 218 -16.40 -5.90 17.01
CA ALA A 218 -16.92 -5.74 18.37
C ALA A 218 -17.97 -4.63 18.48
N THR A 219 -17.91 -3.60 17.63
CA THR A 219 -18.77 -2.41 17.74
C THR A 219 -19.38 -2.00 16.41
N SER A 220 -20.60 -1.45 16.47
CA SER A 220 -21.28 -0.84 15.32
C SER A 220 -20.83 0.61 15.11
N PRO A 221 -21.00 1.18 13.89
CA PRO A 221 -20.58 2.54 13.55
C PRO A 221 -21.09 3.58 14.56
N LYS A 222 -20.27 4.59 14.83
CA LYS A 222 -20.52 5.54 15.92
C LYS A 222 -20.26 7.00 15.51
N ASP A 223 -21.18 7.86 15.92
CA ASP A 223 -21.10 9.32 15.82
C ASP A 223 -20.74 9.89 17.20
N ILE A 224 -19.49 10.35 17.37
CA ILE A 224 -18.91 10.72 18.66
C ILE A 224 -18.58 12.20 18.72
N ILE A 225 -18.90 12.84 19.84
CA ILE A 225 -18.36 14.15 20.20
C ILE A 225 -17.46 14.02 21.43
N ILE A 226 -16.20 14.37 21.26
CA ILE A 226 -15.23 14.41 22.36
C ILE A 226 -15.25 15.81 22.96
N VAL A 227 -15.64 15.91 24.23
CA VAL A 227 -15.75 17.16 24.98
C VAL A 227 -14.62 17.23 26.00
N VAL A 228 -13.73 18.21 25.86
CA VAL A 228 -12.48 18.32 26.62
C VAL A 228 -12.47 19.57 27.48
N ASP A 229 -12.19 19.39 28.77
CA ASP A 229 -11.94 20.48 29.70
C ASP A 229 -10.58 21.15 29.41
N ILE A 230 -10.60 22.44 29.07
CA ILE A 230 -9.38 23.26 28.93
C ILE A 230 -9.33 24.37 29.99
N SER A 231 -10.04 24.22 31.11
CA SER A 231 -9.98 25.16 32.22
C SER A 231 -8.61 25.20 32.90
N GLY A 232 -8.37 26.22 33.71
CA GLY A 232 -7.10 26.43 34.39
C GLY A 232 -6.66 25.30 35.34
N SER A 233 -7.60 24.48 35.83
CA SER A 233 -7.30 23.36 36.73
C SER A 233 -6.60 22.20 36.00
N MET A 234 -6.87 22.04 34.71
CA MET A 234 -6.25 21.01 33.86
C MET A 234 -4.76 21.28 33.55
N LYS A 235 -4.18 22.40 34.01
CA LYS A 235 -2.80 22.78 33.67
C LYS A 235 -1.77 21.76 34.18
N GLY A 236 -0.79 21.43 33.34
CA GLY A 236 0.32 20.55 33.72
C GLY A 236 0.05 19.09 33.34
N LEU A 237 0.26 18.16 34.28
CA LEU A 237 0.16 16.72 34.05
C LEU A 237 -1.25 16.29 33.59
N LEU A 238 -2.30 16.91 34.12
CA LEU A 238 -3.70 16.57 33.78
C LEU A 238 -3.99 16.81 32.30
N MET A 239 -3.56 17.94 31.74
CA MET A 239 -3.67 18.22 30.30
C MET A 239 -2.87 17.20 29.47
N THR A 240 -1.69 16.78 29.92
CA THR A 240 -0.92 15.76 29.21
C THR A 240 -1.65 14.41 29.18
N ILE A 241 -2.27 14.01 30.30
CA ILE A 241 -3.10 12.80 30.36
C ILE A 241 -4.34 12.95 29.47
N ALA A 242 -4.98 14.13 29.47
CA ALA A 242 -6.16 14.42 28.65
C ALA A 242 -5.83 14.31 27.15
N LYS A 243 -4.73 14.93 26.72
CA LYS A 243 -4.23 14.83 25.34
C LYS A 243 -3.97 13.38 24.95
N HIS A 244 -3.29 12.62 25.80
CA HIS A 244 -3.04 11.20 25.53
C HIS A 244 -4.34 10.40 25.44
N THR A 245 -5.30 10.66 26.33
CA THR A 245 -6.63 10.02 26.31
C THR A 245 -7.37 10.29 25.01
N ILE A 246 -7.35 11.54 24.51
CA ILE A 246 -7.98 11.90 23.23
C ILE A 246 -7.31 11.16 22.07
N ILE A 247 -5.97 11.12 22.06
CA ILE A 247 -5.21 10.40 21.01
C ILE A 247 -5.58 8.91 21.02
N THR A 248 -5.61 8.27 22.20
CA THR A 248 -6.02 6.86 22.34
C THR A 248 -7.46 6.64 21.89
N ILE A 249 -8.40 7.54 22.20
CA ILE A 249 -9.77 7.45 21.69
C ILE A 249 -9.79 7.55 20.16
N LEU A 250 -9.07 8.50 19.57
CA LEU A 250 -8.99 8.65 18.11
C LEU A 250 -8.43 7.40 17.43
N ASP A 251 -7.46 6.72 18.06
CA ASP A 251 -6.90 5.46 17.55
C ASP A 251 -7.92 4.31 17.54
N THR A 252 -8.97 4.37 18.36
CA THR A 252 -10.08 3.38 18.37
C THR A 252 -11.19 3.64 17.35
N LEU A 253 -11.13 4.74 16.60
CA LEU A 253 -12.15 5.07 15.60
C LEU A 253 -11.79 4.44 14.26
N GLY A 254 -12.78 3.80 13.62
CA GLY A 254 -12.67 3.28 12.27
C GLY A 254 -13.17 4.27 11.22
N GLU A 255 -13.04 3.92 9.94
CA GLU A 255 -13.41 4.81 8.83
C GLU A 255 -14.93 5.01 8.71
N ASN A 256 -15.73 4.08 9.24
CA ASN A 256 -17.18 4.20 9.29
C ASN A 256 -17.70 5.14 10.40
N ASP A 257 -16.80 5.64 11.27
CA ASP A 257 -17.14 6.47 12.41
C ASP A 257 -17.02 7.96 12.10
N PHE A 258 -17.79 8.77 12.83
CA PHE A 258 -17.78 10.23 12.71
C PHE A 258 -17.38 10.86 14.04
N VAL A 259 -16.51 11.86 13.98
CA VAL A 259 -15.96 12.52 15.17
C VAL A 259 -15.90 14.03 15.02
N ASN A 260 -16.07 14.73 16.13
CA ASN A 260 -15.66 16.12 16.28
C ASN A 260 -15.17 16.35 17.72
N ILE A 261 -14.23 17.28 17.91
CA ILE A 261 -13.62 17.58 19.21
C ILE A 261 -13.95 19.01 19.59
N ILE A 262 -14.55 19.14 20.77
CA ILE A 262 -14.98 20.41 21.36
C ILE A 262 -14.20 20.61 22.65
N ALA A 263 -13.46 21.70 22.74
CA ALA A 263 -12.78 22.13 23.95
C ALA A 263 -13.61 23.23 24.64
N TYR A 264 -13.70 23.21 25.97
CA TYR A 264 -14.49 24.20 26.70
C TYR A 264 -13.74 24.85 27.87
N ASN A 265 -13.99 26.15 28.04
CA ASN A 265 -13.70 26.93 29.24
C ASN A 265 -14.93 27.81 29.54
N ASP A 266 -14.76 29.14 29.56
CA ASP A 266 -15.86 30.10 29.66
C ASP A 266 -16.74 30.09 28.39
N TYR A 267 -16.15 29.66 27.28
CA TYR A 267 -16.76 29.51 25.96
C TYR A 267 -16.49 28.11 25.37
N VAL A 268 -17.27 27.78 24.35
CA VAL A 268 -17.11 26.54 23.58
C VAL A 268 -16.21 26.83 22.38
N HIS A 269 -15.12 26.10 22.27
CA HIS A 269 -14.13 26.20 21.20
C HIS A 269 -14.11 24.90 20.39
N TYR A 270 -14.24 25.01 19.08
CA TYR A 270 -13.96 23.87 18.19
C TYR A 270 -12.45 23.76 18.02
N VAL A 271 -11.91 22.55 18.19
CA VAL A 271 -10.47 22.32 18.02
C VAL A 271 -10.04 22.64 16.58
N GLU A 272 -10.86 22.24 15.60
CA GLU A 272 -10.73 22.64 14.21
C GLU A 272 -11.87 23.61 13.83
N PRO A 273 -11.58 24.91 13.60
CA PRO A 273 -12.58 25.89 13.19
C PRO A 273 -13.36 25.50 11.94
N CYS A 274 -12.76 24.73 11.03
CA CYS A 274 -13.42 24.28 9.81
C CYS A 274 -14.55 23.27 10.06
N PHE A 275 -14.60 22.60 11.20
CA PHE A 275 -15.65 21.62 11.52
C PHE A 275 -16.70 22.17 12.49
N LYS A 276 -16.89 23.50 12.47
CA LYS A 276 -17.90 24.14 13.30
C LYS A 276 -19.31 23.62 13.00
N GLY A 277 -19.88 22.89 13.95
CA GLY A 277 -21.26 22.39 13.89
C GLY A 277 -21.46 21.13 13.03
N ILE A 278 -20.40 20.51 12.53
CA ILE A 278 -20.47 19.34 11.64
C ILE A 278 -19.62 18.21 12.22
N LEU A 279 -20.00 16.96 12.00
CA LEU A 279 -19.16 15.79 12.31
C LEU A 279 -18.41 15.35 11.04
N VAL A 280 -17.14 15.00 11.19
CA VAL A 280 -16.30 14.54 10.08
C VAL A 280 -15.99 13.07 10.21
N GLN A 281 -15.77 12.41 9.08
CA GLN A 281 -15.37 11.02 9.05
C GLN A 281 -14.00 10.85 9.73
N ALA A 282 -13.86 9.80 10.53
CA ALA A 282 -12.64 9.49 11.26
C ALA A 282 -11.58 8.81 10.36
N ASP A 283 -11.35 9.38 9.18
CA ASP A 283 -10.30 8.96 8.25
C ASP A 283 -8.92 9.09 8.89
N ARG A 284 -7.95 8.34 8.39
CA ARG A 284 -6.58 8.40 8.90
C ARG A 284 -6.00 9.81 8.82
N ASP A 285 -6.22 10.53 7.73
CA ASP A 285 -5.76 11.91 7.55
C ASP A 285 -6.43 12.89 8.52
N ASN A 286 -7.76 12.76 8.70
CA ASN A 286 -8.51 13.59 9.65
C ASN A 286 -8.08 13.32 11.10
N ARG A 287 -7.88 12.04 11.47
CA ARG A 287 -7.40 11.65 12.80
C ARG A 287 -6.00 12.20 13.08
N GLU A 288 -5.06 12.04 12.16
CA GLU A 288 -3.69 12.59 12.32
C GLU A 288 -3.70 14.13 12.40
N HIS A 289 -4.57 14.80 11.64
CA HIS A 289 -4.77 16.24 11.76
C HIS A 289 -5.32 16.63 13.14
N PHE A 290 -6.32 15.92 13.66
CA PHE A 290 -6.81 16.14 15.03
C PHE A 290 -5.73 15.92 16.08
N LYS A 291 -4.89 14.88 15.95
CA LYS A 291 -3.78 14.64 16.89
C LYS A 291 -2.82 15.84 16.95
N GLN A 292 -2.47 16.43 15.81
CA GLN A 292 -1.63 17.64 15.75
C GLN A 292 -2.27 18.82 16.47
N LEU A 293 -3.58 19.06 16.26
CA LEU A 293 -4.30 20.15 16.93
C LEU A 293 -4.47 19.92 18.43
N VAL A 294 -4.68 18.67 18.85
CA VAL A 294 -4.80 18.29 20.26
C VAL A 294 -3.49 18.57 21.01
N ASP A 295 -2.34 18.34 20.37
CA ASP A 295 -1.03 18.67 20.94
C ASP A 295 -0.84 20.17 21.21
N GLU A 296 -1.51 21.05 20.45
CA GLU A 296 -1.45 22.50 20.62
C GLU A 296 -2.37 23.05 21.73
N LEU A 297 -3.28 22.23 22.28
CA LEU A 297 -4.25 22.68 23.30
C LEU A 297 -3.56 23.20 24.58
N GLN A 298 -4.09 24.30 25.13
CA GLN A 298 -3.59 24.94 26.35
C GLN A 298 -4.71 25.25 27.33
N ALA A 299 -4.48 24.92 28.60
CA ALA A 299 -5.39 25.18 29.72
C ALA A 299 -5.49 26.69 30.07
N LYS A 300 -6.68 27.30 29.96
CA LYS A 300 -6.99 28.71 30.30
C LYS A 300 -8.48 28.90 30.66
N GLY A 301 -8.76 29.79 31.62
CA GLY A 301 -10.14 30.20 31.97
C GLY A 301 -10.81 29.29 33.00
N VAL A 302 -12.13 29.46 33.19
CA VAL A 302 -12.96 28.64 34.09
C VAL A 302 -13.79 27.66 33.28
N GLY A 303 -13.95 26.40 33.72
CA GLY A 303 -14.70 25.39 32.98
C GLY A 303 -16.22 25.51 33.14
N THR A 304 -16.97 25.62 32.03
CA THR A 304 -18.44 25.57 32.03
C THR A 304 -19.00 24.41 31.19
N VAL A 305 -19.16 23.25 31.82
CA VAL A 305 -19.63 21.99 31.18
C VAL A 305 -21.00 22.15 30.49
N ASN A 306 -21.92 22.90 31.12
CA ASN A 306 -23.29 23.13 30.63
C ASN A 306 -23.34 23.56 29.15
N LYS A 307 -22.53 24.55 28.76
CA LYS A 307 -22.56 25.09 27.39
C LYS A 307 -22.02 24.08 26.38
N ALA A 308 -20.99 23.33 26.78
CA ALA A 308 -20.35 22.34 25.92
C ALA A 308 -21.31 21.18 25.62
N VAL A 309 -21.94 20.61 26.66
CA VAL A 309 -22.89 19.50 26.51
C VAL A 309 -24.11 19.90 25.68
N LEU A 310 -24.61 21.13 25.86
CA LEU A 310 -25.71 21.67 25.05
C LEU A 310 -25.36 21.75 23.56
N GLU A 311 -24.16 22.23 23.22
CA GLU A 311 -23.71 22.30 21.84
C GLU A 311 -23.51 20.89 21.24
N SER A 312 -23.00 19.94 22.03
CA SER A 312 -22.86 18.54 21.60
C SER A 312 -24.21 17.91 21.23
N PHE A 313 -25.24 18.07 22.06
CA PHE A 313 -26.58 17.57 21.76
C PHE A 313 -27.19 18.22 20.50
N LYS A 314 -26.92 19.50 20.29
CA LYS A 314 -27.39 20.21 19.11
C LYS A 314 -26.79 19.62 17.83
N ILE A 315 -25.48 19.42 17.80
CA ILE A 315 -24.76 18.84 16.65
C ILE A 315 -25.26 17.42 16.35
N LEU A 316 -25.35 16.56 17.37
CA LEU A 316 -25.81 15.16 17.20
C LEU A 316 -27.25 15.08 16.68
N ARG A 317 -28.12 16.01 17.09
CA ARG A 317 -29.50 16.07 16.61
C ARG A 317 -29.57 16.56 15.17
N GLU A 318 -28.88 17.63 14.82
CA GLU A 318 -28.84 18.18 13.45
C GLU A 318 -28.32 17.14 12.46
N PHE A 319 -27.27 16.40 12.82
CA PHE A 319 -26.71 15.34 11.99
C PHE A 319 -27.70 14.19 11.75
N ARG A 320 -28.40 13.77 12.82
CA ARG A 320 -29.44 12.74 12.75
C ARG A 320 -30.62 13.17 11.88
N GLU A 321 -31.05 14.42 11.97
CA GLU A 321 -32.17 14.97 11.17
C GLU A 321 -31.79 15.15 9.70
N ALA A 322 -30.54 15.53 9.42
CA ALA A 322 -30.01 15.62 8.05
C ALA A 322 -29.83 14.24 7.39
N GLY A 323 -29.96 13.15 8.15
CA GLY A 323 -29.67 11.81 7.68
C GLY A 323 -28.19 11.62 7.32
N GLN A 324 -27.31 12.49 7.79
CA GLN A 324 -25.85 12.44 7.59
C GLN A 324 -25.20 11.64 8.74
N GLY A 325 -24.08 10.96 8.47
CA GLY A 325 -23.36 10.17 9.48
C GLY A 325 -23.53 8.66 9.45
N GLY A 326 -23.18 8.02 10.57
CA GLY A 326 -23.37 6.59 10.80
C GLY A 326 -24.82 6.22 11.11
N LEU A 327 -25.66 7.16 11.59
CA LEU A 327 -27.07 6.96 11.99
C LEU A 327 -27.29 5.78 12.97
N CYS A 328 -26.25 5.39 13.67
CA CYS A 328 -26.26 4.21 14.51
C CYS A 328 -26.06 4.61 15.98
N ASN A 329 -24.87 4.42 16.55
CA ASN A 329 -24.58 4.83 17.91
C ASN A 329 -24.26 6.33 17.98
N GLN A 330 -24.89 7.07 18.89
CA GLN A 330 -24.52 8.45 19.21
C GLN A 330 -23.93 8.50 20.62
N ALA A 331 -22.73 9.07 20.76
CA ALA A 331 -22.04 9.15 22.04
C ALA A 331 -21.39 10.51 22.29
N ILE A 332 -21.38 10.92 23.57
CA ILE A 332 -20.62 12.06 24.07
C ILE A 332 -19.57 11.54 25.04
N MET A 333 -18.31 11.86 24.79
CA MET A 333 -17.18 11.50 25.66
C MET A 333 -16.69 12.76 26.39
N LEU A 334 -16.99 12.88 27.68
CA LEU A 334 -16.60 14.01 28.53
C LEU A 334 -15.30 13.71 29.26
N ILE A 335 -14.27 14.52 29.00
CA ILE A 335 -12.95 14.43 29.62
C ILE A 335 -12.74 15.65 30.52
N THR A 336 -12.67 15.44 31.83
CA THR A 336 -12.59 16.53 32.83
C THR A 336 -11.88 16.06 34.11
N ASP A 337 -11.38 16.99 34.93
CA ASP A 337 -10.90 16.74 36.28
C ASP A 337 -12.00 16.83 37.36
N GLY A 338 -13.21 17.29 37.00
CA GLY A 338 -14.39 17.27 37.87
C GLY A 338 -15.58 18.08 37.36
N ALA A 339 -16.79 17.77 37.86
CA ALA A 339 -18.01 18.52 37.54
C ALA A 339 -18.67 19.05 38.82
N VAL A 340 -18.92 20.37 38.87
CA VAL A 340 -19.49 21.03 40.06
C VAL A 340 -20.96 20.64 40.31
N GLU A 341 -21.71 20.36 39.24
CA GLU A 341 -23.14 20.01 39.28
C GLU A 341 -23.45 18.79 38.40
N ASP A 342 -24.61 18.17 38.62
CA ASP A 342 -25.08 16.97 37.90
C ASP A 342 -25.78 17.30 36.56
N TYR A 343 -26.04 18.58 36.30
CA TYR A 343 -26.62 19.11 35.05
C TYR A 343 -27.91 18.41 34.57
N GLU A 344 -28.70 17.85 35.50
CA GLU A 344 -29.92 17.08 35.25
C GLU A 344 -30.89 17.78 34.28
N SER A 345 -31.11 19.08 34.46
CA SER A 345 -32.02 19.88 33.60
C SER A 345 -31.65 19.86 32.10
N VAL A 346 -30.38 19.66 31.76
CA VAL A 346 -29.93 19.55 30.37
C VAL A 346 -30.30 18.17 29.81
N PHE A 347 -30.04 17.10 30.56
CA PHE A 347 -30.32 15.73 30.14
C PHE A 347 -31.82 15.45 30.06
N GLU A 348 -32.62 15.98 30.99
CA GLU A 348 -34.09 15.92 30.95
C GLU A 348 -34.65 16.51 29.67
N LYS A 349 -34.06 17.62 29.19
CA LYS A 349 -34.56 18.34 28.02
C LYS A 349 -34.14 17.72 26.69
N TYR A 350 -32.91 17.20 26.59
CA TYR A 350 -32.31 16.80 25.31
C TYR A 350 -32.17 15.29 25.11
N ASN A 351 -32.12 14.48 26.18
CA ASN A 351 -31.86 13.04 26.07
C ASN A 351 -32.97 12.17 26.67
N TRP A 352 -33.70 12.62 27.70
CA TRP A 352 -34.74 11.81 28.37
C TRP A 352 -36.11 12.00 27.71
N PRO A 353 -36.99 10.97 27.72
CA PRO A 353 -36.86 9.67 28.39
C PRO A 353 -36.12 8.59 27.58
N ASP A 354 -35.95 8.78 26.27
CA ASP A 354 -35.47 7.73 25.35
C ASP A 354 -34.00 7.35 25.54
N ARG A 355 -33.17 8.25 26.10
CA ARG A 355 -31.73 8.07 26.35
C ARG A 355 -30.98 7.55 25.11
N LYS A 356 -31.23 8.17 23.96
CA LYS A 356 -30.65 7.75 22.66
C LYS A 356 -29.15 8.01 22.58
N VAL A 357 -28.67 9.06 23.24
CA VAL A 357 -27.25 9.42 23.28
C VAL A 357 -26.62 8.86 24.54
N ARG A 358 -25.53 8.11 24.38
CA ARG A 358 -24.75 7.57 25.51
C ARG A 358 -23.71 8.57 25.98
N VAL A 359 -23.51 8.71 27.29
CA VAL A 359 -22.53 9.66 27.84
C VAL A 359 -21.45 8.93 28.61
N PHE A 360 -20.23 8.96 28.09
CA PHE A 360 -19.04 8.42 28.73
C PHE A 360 -18.28 9.53 29.43
N THR A 361 -17.80 9.26 30.64
CA THR A 361 -17.09 10.27 31.44
C THR A 361 -15.74 9.74 31.90
N TYR A 362 -14.67 10.46 31.54
CA TYR A 362 -13.30 10.19 31.90
C TYR A 362 -12.83 11.23 32.91
N LEU A 363 -12.64 10.80 34.15
CA LEU A 363 -12.18 11.66 35.23
C LEU A 363 -10.65 11.61 35.32
N ILE A 364 -9.99 12.75 35.10
CA ILE A 364 -8.52 12.82 35.05
C ILE A 364 -7.97 13.31 36.39
N GLY A 365 -7.03 12.54 36.94
CA GLY A 365 -6.27 12.91 38.13
C GLY A 365 -6.40 11.93 39.29
N ARG A 366 -5.43 12.01 40.21
CA ARG A 366 -5.38 11.19 41.43
C ARG A 366 -6.24 11.78 42.56
N GLU A 367 -6.23 13.11 42.68
CA GLU A 367 -6.98 13.86 43.67
C GLU A 367 -8.25 14.41 43.02
N VAL A 368 -9.34 13.64 43.11
CA VAL A 368 -10.57 13.97 42.42
C VAL A 368 -11.56 14.67 43.34
N THR A 369 -11.96 15.88 42.95
CA THR A 369 -13.10 16.57 43.56
C THR A 369 -14.35 16.29 42.73
N PHE A 370 -15.49 16.00 43.38
CA PHE A 370 -16.79 15.78 42.70
C PHE A 370 -16.90 14.58 41.74
N ALA A 371 -16.14 13.50 41.98
CA ALA A 371 -16.24 12.24 41.21
C ALA A 371 -17.66 11.65 41.16
N GLN A 372 -18.44 11.85 42.23
CA GLN A 372 -19.82 11.34 42.33
C GLN A 372 -20.74 11.95 41.27
N ASN A 373 -20.59 13.24 40.97
CA ASN A 373 -21.40 13.94 39.99
C ASN A 373 -21.10 13.45 38.57
N VAL A 374 -19.81 13.32 38.25
CA VAL A 374 -19.34 12.79 36.97
C VAL A 374 -19.82 11.35 36.76
N LYS A 375 -19.74 10.52 37.81
CA LYS A 375 -20.27 9.14 37.78
C LYS A 375 -21.79 9.12 37.57
N TRP A 376 -22.52 10.01 38.22
CA TRP A 376 -23.97 10.14 38.07
C TRP A 376 -24.37 10.44 36.62
N ILE A 377 -23.64 11.34 35.95
CA ILE A 377 -23.86 11.71 34.54
C ILE A 377 -23.75 10.47 33.63
N ALA A 378 -22.72 9.66 33.81
CA ALA A 378 -22.53 8.46 32.98
C ALA A 378 -23.61 7.40 33.24
N CYS A 379 -23.88 7.10 34.52
CA CYS A 379 -24.83 6.05 34.90
C CYS A 379 -26.26 6.32 34.40
N ASN A 380 -26.73 7.57 34.45
CA ASN A 380 -28.09 7.91 34.02
C ASN A 380 -28.27 8.00 32.51
N ASN A 381 -27.18 8.07 31.75
CA ASN A 381 -27.19 8.16 30.29
C ASN A 381 -26.61 6.91 29.61
N LYS A 382 -26.76 5.73 30.24
CA LYS A 382 -26.37 4.43 29.67
C LYS A 382 -24.91 4.37 29.17
N GLY A 383 -24.01 5.11 29.82
CA GLY A 383 -22.59 5.13 29.49
C GLY A 383 -21.72 4.44 30.54
N TYR A 384 -20.45 4.81 30.57
CA TYR A 384 -19.46 4.27 31.50
C TYR A 384 -18.64 5.38 32.15
N TYR A 385 -18.25 5.15 33.40
CA TYR A 385 -17.41 6.04 34.19
C TYR A 385 -16.08 5.36 34.47
N THR A 386 -14.97 6.04 34.17
CA THR A 386 -13.64 5.60 34.54
C THR A 386 -12.77 6.75 35.04
N GLN A 387 -11.84 6.44 35.93
CA GLN A 387 -10.88 7.38 36.48
C GLN A 387 -9.48 7.05 35.96
N ILE A 388 -8.86 8.03 35.30
CA ILE A 388 -7.52 7.91 34.74
C ILE A 388 -6.54 8.67 35.64
N SER A 389 -5.71 7.92 36.36
CA SER A 389 -4.76 8.48 37.33
C SER A 389 -3.37 8.70 36.74
N THR A 390 -2.95 7.85 35.80
CA THR A 390 -1.64 7.89 35.18
C THR A 390 -1.72 7.74 33.66
N LEU A 391 -0.60 7.98 32.98
CA LEU A 391 -0.51 7.83 31.54
C LEU A 391 -0.60 6.35 31.10
N ALA A 392 -0.16 5.41 31.95
CA ALA A 392 -0.21 3.99 31.67
C ALA A 392 -1.64 3.43 31.74
N ASP A 393 -2.47 3.99 32.63
CA ASP A 393 -3.86 3.55 32.82
C ASP A 393 -4.77 3.95 31.64
N VAL A 394 -4.33 4.85 30.76
CA VAL A 394 -5.16 5.41 29.68
C VAL A 394 -5.65 4.32 28.73
N GLN A 395 -4.75 3.45 28.28
CA GLN A 395 -5.08 2.46 27.25
C GLN A 395 -6.16 1.49 27.70
N GLU A 396 -6.02 0.89 28.89
CA GLU A 396 -6.98 -0.07 29.42
C GLU A 396 -8.35 0.57 29.71
N ASN A 397 -8.36 1.74 30.34
CA ASN A 397 -9.60 2.43 30.72
C ASN A 397 -10.39 2.98 29.53
N VAL A 398 -9.72 3.37 28.44
CA VAL A 398 -10.40 3.81 27.23
C VAL A 398 -11.10 2.62 26.56
N MET A 399 -10.47 1.46 26.47
CA MET A 399 -11.04 0.32 25.74
C MET A 399 -12.35 -0.22 26.32
N GLU A 400 -12.63 0.01 27.61
CA GLU A 400 -13.87 -0.40 28.27
C GLU A 400 -15.16 0.14 27.61
N TYR A 401 -15.11 1.29 26.93
CA TYR A 401 -16.31 1.81 26.28
C TYR A 401 -16.79 0.89 25.14
N LEU A 402 -15.86 0.15 24.50
CA LEU A 402 -16.19 -0.80 23.42
C LEU A 402 -17.07 -1.93 23.96
N HIS A 403 -16.79 -2.44 25.16
CA HIS A 403 -17.61 -3.46 25.82
C HIS A 403 -19.03 -2.97 26.11
N VAL A 404 -19.21 -1.68 26.40
CA VAL A 404 -20.55 -1.11 26.62
C VAL A 404 -21.32 -0.93 25.31
N LEU A 405 -20.64 -0.54 24.24
CA LEU A 405 -21.25 -0.41 22.92
C LEU A 405 -21.60 -1.77 22.30
N SER A 406 -20.88 -2.83 22.63
CA SER A 406 -21.14 -4.18 22.10
C SER A 406 -22.34 -4.89 22.75
N ARG A 407 -22.82 -4.48 23.92
CA ARG A 407 -23.92 -5.17 24.65
C ARG A 407 -25.19 -5.43 23.83
N PRO A 408 -25.77 -4.45 23.08
CA PRO A 408 -26.99 -4.68 22.30
C PRO A 408 -26.80 -5.75 21.23
N MET A 409 -25.60 -5.77 20.63
CA MET A 409 -25.20 -6.75 19.65
C MET A 409 -25.15 -8.14 20.31
N VAL A 410 -24.36 -8.28 21.38
CA VAL A 410 -24.17 -9.57 22.08
C VAL A 410 -25.50 -10.22 22.51
N ILE A 411 -26.47 -9.43 22.98
CA ILE A 411 -27.77 -9.97 23.44
C ILE A 411 -28.60 -10.55 22.29
N ASN A 412 -28.55 -9.94 21.10
CA ASN A 412 -29.28 -10.45 19.94
C ASN A 412 -28.72 -11.77 19.39
N HIS A 413 -27.49 -12.15 19.74
CA HIS A 413 -26.78 -13.29 19.14
C HIS A 413 -26.66 -13.19 17.59
N ASP A 414 -26.67 -11.97 17.03
CA ASP A 414 -26.52 -11.74 15.59
C ASP A 414 -25.05 -11.85 15.15
N HIS A 415 -24.66 -12.88 14.42
CA HIS A 415 -23.29 -13.01 13.90
C HIS A 415 -23.11 -12.19 12.62
N ASP A 416 -22.79 -10.90 12.77
CA ASP A 416 -22.46 -10.03 11.64
C ASP A 416 -21.06 -10.36 11.10
N ILE A 417 -20.96 -10.52 9.77
CA ILE A 417 -19.69 -10.68 9.06
C ILE A 417 -19.13 -9.29 8.77
N ILE A 418 -17.95 -9.00 9.30
CA ILE A 418 -17.24 -7.74 9.07
C ILE A 418 -15.97 -8.00 8.27
N TRP A 419 -15.79 -7.18 7.24
CA TRP A 419 -14.60 -7.17 6.40
C TRP A 419 -13.80 -5.90 6.67
N THR A 420 -12.51 -6.04 6.95
CA THR A 420 -11.63 -4.88 7.10
C THR A 420 -11.14 -4.36 5.75
N GLU A 421 -10.66 -3.11 5.75
CA GLU A 421 -9.82 -2.61 4.66
C GLU A 421 -8.48 -3.38 4.59
N ALA A 422 -7.73 -3.09 3.54
CA ALA A 422 -6.38 -3.59 3.34
C ALA A 422 -5.43 -3.05 4.42
N TYR A 423 -4.84 -3.95 5.22
CA TYR A 423 -3.80 -3.60 6.19
C TYR A 423 -2.55 -4.49 6.04
N MET A 424 -1.45 -4.01 6.60
CA MET A 424 -0.17 -4.72 6.73
C MET A 424 0.14 -4.92 8.21
N ASP A 425 0.27 -6.15 8.68
CA ASP A 425 0.63 -6.41 10.07
C ASP A 425 2.15 -6.39 10.29
N SER A 426 2.68 -5.24 10.67
CA SER A 426 4.11 -5.06 10.92
C SER A 426 4.69 -5.98 12.01
N ALA A 427 3.86 -6.50 12.92
CA ALA A 427 4.32 -7.35 14.01
C ALA A 427 4.65 -8.79 13.57
N LEU A 428 4.05 -9.26 12.48
CA LEU A 428 4.26 -10.60 11.92
C LEU A 428 5.45 -10.65 10.92
N PHE A 429 5.75 -9.54 10.24
CA PHE A 429 6.58 -9.55 9.01
C PHE A 429 7.92 -8.80 9.11
N ALA A 430 8.69 -9.03 10.17
CA ALA A 430 9.98 -8.37 10.39
C ALA A 430 11.08 -8.72 9.34
N SER A 431 10.97 -9.86 8.64
CA SER A 431 12.09 -10.41 7.84
C SER A 431 11.97 -10.28 6.31
N GLN A 432 10.78 -10.18 5.71
CA GLN A 432 10.62 -9.96 4.26
C GLN A 432 9.37 -9.14 3.95
N ALA A 433 9.56 -7.84 3.78
CA ALA A 433 8.53 -6.87 3.39
C ALA A 433 8.12 -6.98 1.90
N GLN A 434 7.92 -8.20 1.39
CA GLN A 434 7.34 -8.40 0.07
C GLN A 434 5.82 -8.48 0.19
N SER A 435 5.19 -7.32 0.02
CA SER A 435 3.89 -7.17 -0.65
C SER A 435 2.80 -8.19 -0.30
N CYS A 436 2.31 -8.21 0.93
CA CYS A 436 0.98 -8.73 1.17
C CYS A 436 0.21 -7.79 2.10
N CYS A 437 -0.57 -6.91 1.48
CA CYS A 437 -1.74 -6.37 2.15
C CYS A 437 -2.75 -7.52 2.33
N HIS A 438 -3.38 -7.56 3.49
CA HIS A 438 -4.40 -8.55 3.82
C HIS A 438 -5.70 -7.81 4.15
N ALA A 439 -6.83 -8.44 3.84
CA ALA A 439 -8.12 -8.08 4.40
C ALA A 439 -8.57 -9.20 5.33
N THR A 440 -9.24 -8.87 6.43
CA THR A 440 -9.66 -9.87 7.43
C THR A 440 -11.16 -10.02 7.40
N VAL A 441 -11.61 -11.28 7.45
CA VAL A 441 -12.96 -11.63 7.88
C VAL A 441 -12.96 -11.71 9.38
N ALA A 442 -13.77 -10.90 10.03
CA ALA A 442 -13.91 -10.90 11.47
C ALA A 442 -15.37 -11.13 11.87
N MET A 443 -15.56 -11.98 12.89
CA MET A 443 -16.84 -12.26 13.48
C MET A 443 -16.71 -12.30 15.01
N ARG A 444 -17.69 -11.74 15.70
CA ARG A 444 -17.68 -11.71 17.16
C ARG A 444 -18.11 -13.06 17.76
N SER A 445 -17.55 -13.42 18.92
CA SER A 445 -18.02 -14.55 19.73
C SER A 445 -18.62 -14.09 21.05
N SER A 446 -19.77 -14.67 21.40
CA SER A 446 -20.61 -14.21 22.52
C SER A 446 -20.88 -15.31 23.53
N ALA A 447 -20.91 -14.97 24.82
CA ALA A 447 -21.18 -15.96 25.87
C ALA A 447 -22.65 -16.43 25.86
N LYS A 448 -22.89 -17.73 25.63
CA LYS A 448 -24.25 -18.34 25.60
C LYS A 448 -24.84 -18.67 26.99
N LYS A 449 -24.13 -18.39 28.08
CA LYS A 449 -24.54 -18.77 29.45
C LYS A 449 -25.77 -17.96 29.93
N LYS A 450 -26.78 -18.67 30.47
CA LYS A 450 -28.07 -18.08 30.93
C LYS A 450 -27.98 -17.19 32.17
N ILE A 451 -26.96 -17.38 33.03
CA ILE A 451 -26.80 -16.60 34.27
C ILE A 451 -26.22 -15.20 33.96
N THR A 452 -25.53 -15.05 32.84
CA THR A 452 -24.88 -13.82 32.36
C THR A 452 -25.75 -13.07 31.36
N SER A 453 -26.99 -12.73 31.73
CA SER A 453 -27.93 -11.87 30.98
C SER A 453 -27.43 -10.42 30.79
N HIS A 454 -26.14 -10.16 30.98
CA HIS A 454 -25.49 -8.84 30.91
C HIS A 454 -24.76 -8.62 29.56
N GLY A 455 -24.77 -9.60 28.65
CA GLY A 455 -24.20 -9.49 27.30
C GLY A 455 -22.68 -9.31 27.31
N ILE A 456 -21.94 -10.38 27.61
CA ILE A 456 -20.47 -10.39 27.66
C ILE A 456 -19.89 -10.84 26.31
N LEU A 457 -19.02 -9.98 25.75
CA LEU A 457 -18.20 -10.30 24.57
C LEU A 457 -17.04 -11.21 25.00
N LEU A 458 -16.97 -12.43 24.45
CA LEU A 458 -15.83 -13.33 24.69
C LEU A 458 -14.60 -12.86 23.91
N GLY A 459 -14.81 -12.46 22.66
CA GLY A 459 -13.75 -11.99 21.80
C GLY A 459 -14.21 -11.86 20.35
N VAL A 460 -13.23 -11.77 19.47
CA VAL A 460 -13.43 -11.73 18.02
C VAL A 460 -12.55 -12.81 17.39
N VAL A 461 -13.16 -13.62 16.53
CA VAL A 461 -12.46 -14.59 15.70
C VAL A 461 -12.22 -13.93 14.34
N GLY A 462 -11.02 -14.10 13.80
CA GLY A 462 -10.67 -13.60 12.48
C GLY A 462 -9.89 -14.58 11.65
N SER A 463 -9.99 -14.42 10.33
CA SER A 463 -9.09 -15.06 9.37
C SER A 463 -8.66 -14.08 8.30
N ASP A 464 -7.35 -14.09 8.00
CA ASP A 464 -6.77 -13.19 7.02
C ASP A 464 -6.92 -13.73 5.60
N VAL A 465 -7.20 -12.82 4.68
CA VAL A 465 -7.29 -13.06 3.24
C VAL A 465 -6.20 -12.26 2.56
N PRO A 466 -5.10 -12.89 2.12
CA PRO A 466 -4.09 -12.22 1.31
C PRO A 466 -4.72 -11.74 0.00
N LEU A 467 -4.62 -10.43 -0.27
CA LEU A 467 -5.19 -9.82 -1.48
C LEU A 467 -4.50 -10.35 -2.75
N ARG A 468 -3.27 -10.84 -2.61
CA ARG A 468 -2.53 -11.52 -3.68
C ARG A 468 -3.27 -12.77 -4.16
N GLU A 469 -3.82 -13.60 -3.25
CA GLU A 469 -4.55 -14.82 -3.61
C GLU A 469 -5.86 -14.51 -4.34
N LEU A 470 -6.53 -13.39 -3.99
CA LEU A 470 -7.72 -12.97 -4.72
C LEU A 470 -7.38 -12.55 -6.15
N LEU A 471 -6.30 -11.79 -6.35
CA LEU A 471 -5.88 -11.40 -7.68
C LEU A 471 -5.36 -12.56 -8.53
N LYS A 472 -4.89 -13.67 -7.93
CA LYS A 472 -4.54 -14.90 -8.67
C LYS A 472 -5.74 -15.46 -9.46
N LEU A 473 -6.98 -15.23 -9.00
CA LEU A 473 -8.20 -15.65 -9.71
C LEU A 473 -8.48 -14.82 -10.97
N ALA A 474 -7.93 -13.61 -11.06
CA ALA A 474 -8.05 -12.74 -12.24
C ALA A 474 -6.69 -12.56 -12.93
N PRO A 475 -6.13 -13.61 -13.55
CA PRO A 475 -4.78 -13.58 -14.09
C PRO A 475 -4.67 -12.65 -15.30
N ARG A 476 -3.56 -11.93 -15.39
CA ARG A 476 -3.34 -10.91 -16.43
C ARG A 476 -3.29 -11.46 -17.85
N TYR A 477 -2.87 -12.71 -18.05
CA TYR A 477 -2.83 -13.31 -19.38
C TYR A 477 -4.23 -13.37 -20.04
N LYS A 478 -5.32 -13.45 -19.24
CA LYS A 478 -6.70 -13.36 -19.73
C LYS A 478 -7.16 -11.92 -20.01
N LEU A 479 -6.55 -10.93 -19.35
CA LEU A 479 -6.88 -9.51 -19.46
C LEU A 479 -6.12 -8.78 -20.57
N GLY A 480 -5.00 -9.35 -21.03
CA GLY A 480 -4.13 -8.76 -22.03
C GLY A 480 -3.03 -7.88 -21.43
N VAL A 481 -2.19 -7.32 -22.32
CA VAL A 481 -0.91 -6.67 -21.96
C VAL A 481 -1.06 -5.48 -21.01
N HIS A 482 -2.08 -4.66 -21.24
CA HIS A 482 -2.38 -3.48 -20.43
C HIS A 482 -3.53 -3.70 -19.46
N GLY A 483 -4.22 -4.85 -19.55
CA GLY A 483 -5.34 -5.18 -18.70
C GLY A 483 -4.93 -5.49 -17.27
N TYR A 484 -5.81 -5.13 -16.33
CA TYR A 484 -5.63 -5.40 -14.91
C TYR A 484 -6.98 -5.50 -14.21
N ALA A 485 -6.99 -6.22 -13.09
CA ALA A 485 -8.10 -6.25 -12.16
C ALA A 485 -7.75 -5.41 -10.93
N PHE A 486 -8.76 -4.83 -10.31
CA PHE A 486 -8.65 -4.08 -9.06
C PHE A 486 -9.89 -4.28 -8.20
N LEU A 487 -9.71 -4.09 -6.90
CA LEU A 487 -10.75 -4.33 -5.88
C LEU A 487 -10.96 -3.08 -5.05
N ASN A 488 -12.22 -2.71 -4.84
CA ASN A 488 -12.62 -1.55 -4.05
C ASN A 488 -13.56 -1.93 -2.92
N THR A 489 -13.53 -1.14 -1.84
CA THR A 489 -14.49 -1.22 -0.74
C THR A 489 -15.74 -0.38 -1.01
N ASN A 490 -16.77 -0.57 -0.18
CA ASN A 490 -18.00 0.24 -0.13
C ASN A 490 -17.78 1.73 0.25
N ASN A 491 -16.58 2.09 0.72
CA ASN A 491 -16.18 3.47 0.97
C ASN A 491 -15.40 4.11 -0.21
N GLY A 492 -15.07 3.33 -1.25
CA GLY A 492 -14.27 3.75 -2.39
C GLY A 492 -12.76 3.61 -2.19
N TYR A 493 -12.31 3.03 -1.07
CA TYR A 493 -10.90 2.75 -0.85
C TYR A 493 -10.47 1.53 -1.65
N ILE A 494 -9.25 1.60 -2.16
CA ILE A 494 -8.65 0.53 -2.94
C ILE A 494 -8.13 -0.55 -1.99
N LEU A 495 -8.58 -1.79 -2.19
CA LEU A 495 -7.98 -2.96 -1.56
C LEU A 495 -6.71 -3.37 -2.30
N SER A 496 -6.83 -3.51 -3.61
CA SER A 496 -5.72 -3.92 -4.46
C SER A 496 -5.82 -3.24 -5.82
N HIS A 497 -4.72 -2.62 -6.23
CA HIS A 497 -4.58 -1.98 -7.54
C HIS A 497 -3.10 -2.00 -7.96
N PRO A 498 -2.77 -2.18 -9.25
CA PRO A 498 -1.37 -2.20 -9.71
C PRO A 498 -0.57 -0.94 -9.35
N ASP A 499 -1.26 0.19 -9.24
CA ASP A 499 -0.66 1.48 -8.91
C ASP A 499 -0.65 1.84 -7.41
N LEU A 500 -1.23 1.00 -6.56
CA LEU A 500 -1.18 1.18 -5.10
C LEU A 500 0.23 0.88 -4.59
N ARG A 501 0.86 1.85 -3.92
CA ARG A 501 2.22 1.73 -3.37
C ARG A 501 2.17 1.86 -1.85
N PRO A 502 1.99 0.75 -1.11
CA PRO A 502 1.82 0.80 0.34
C PRO A 502 3.15 1.02 1.09
N LEU A 503 4.29 0.71 0.48
CA LEU A 503 5.61 0.81 1.09
C LEU A 503 6.40 2.02 0.56
N TYR A 504 7.25 2.59 1.42
CA TYR A 504 8.27 3.57 1.05
C TYR A 504 9.64 3.17 1.61
N ARG A 505 10.72 3.57 0.92
CA ARG A 505 12.10 3.25 1.30
C ARG A 505 12.66 4.38 2.18
N GLU A 506 12.97 4.07 3.43
CA GLU A 506 13.67 4.98 4.34
C GLU A 506 15.08 4.44 4.63
N GLY A 507 16.07 4.92 3.88
CA GLY A 507 17.42 4.36 3.93
C GLY A 507 17.47 2.94 3.35
N LYS A 508 17.85 1.95 4.18
CA LYS A 508 17.88 0.52 3.78
C LYS A 508 16.63 -0.27 4.21
N LYS A 509 15.76 0.30 5.04
CA LYS A 509 14.54 -0.37 5.54
C LYS A 509 13.32 0.08 4.71
N LEU A 510 12.49 -0.87 4.29
CA LEU A 510 11.16 -0.59 3.74
C LEU A 510 10.19 -0.39 4.90
N LYS A 511 9.39 0.67 4.85
CA LYS A 511 8.37 0.96 5.87
C LYS A 511 7.00 1.19 5.20
N PRO A 512 5.89 0.82 5.87
CA PRO A 512 4.56 1.11 5.38
C PRO A 512 4.26 2.62 5.47
N LYS A 513 3.56 3.14 4.46
CA LYS A 513 3.17 4.56 4.42
C LYS A 513 2.10 4.88 5.48
N PRO A 514 2.08 6.10 6.04
CA PRO A 514 1.06 6.47 7.00
C PRO A 514 -0.38 6.59 6.48
N ASN A 515 -0.69 6.36 5.21
CA ASN A 515 -2.06 6.48 4.67
C ASN A 515 -2.36 5.42 3.60
N TYR A 516 -1.62 4.30 3.56
CA TYR A 516 -1.77 3.31 2.48
C TYR A 516 -3.15 2.62 2.45
N ASN A 517 -3.86 2.55 3.58
CA ASN A 517 -5.14 1.85 3.71
C ASN A 517 -6.35 2.72 3.30
N SER A 518 -6.16 4.04 3.19
CA SER A 518 -7.21 5.01 2.91
C SER A 518 -7.04 5.69 1.54
N VAL A 519 -6.34 5.04 0.60
CA VAL A 519 -6.16 5.54 -0.77
C VAL A 519 -7.44 5.29 -1.56
N ASP A 520 -8.04 6.36 -2.08
CA ASP A 520 -9.29 6.30 -2.85
C ASP A 520 -9.04 5.99 -4.33
N LEU A 521 -10.02 5.38 -5.01
CA LEU A 521 -10.00 5.14 -6.46
C LEU A 521 -9.70 6.43 -7.24
N SER A 522 -10.30 7.55 -6.84
CA SER A 522 -10.10 8.84 -7.54
C SER A 522 -8.66 9.36 -7.48
N GLU A 523 -7.86 8.91 -6.50
CA GLU A 523 -6.46 9.32 -6.33
C GLU A 523 -5.50 8.49 -7.20
N VAL A 524 -6.00 7.40 -7.79
CA VAL A 524 -5.25 6.52 -8.67
C VAL A 524 -5.76 6.65 -10.10
N GLU A 525 -7.07 6.54 -10.29
CA GLU A 525 -7.78 6.68 -11.56
C GLU A 525 -8.24 8.14 -11.75
N TRP A 526 -7.27 9.05 -11.84
CA TRP A 526 -7.47 10.50 -11.88
C TRP A 526 -8.31 11.05 -13.06
N GLU A 527 -8.51 10.25 -14.13
CA GLU A 527 -9.31 10.66 -15.30
C GLU A 527 -10.83 10.56 -15.03
N ASP A 528 -11.27 9.86 -13.97
CA ASP A 528 -12.67 9.83 -13.52
C ASP A 528 -13.03 11.08 -12.69
N GLN A 529 -12.96 12.26 -13.31
CA GLN A 529 -13.22 13.54 -12.64
C GLN A 529 -14.65 13.70 -12.11
N ASP A 530 -15.62 13.05 -12.76
CA ASP A 530 -17.04 13.09 -12.39
C ASP A 530 -17.41 11.99 -11.36
N GLU A 531 -16.43 11.21 -10.89
CA GLU A 531 -16.59 10.08 -9.95
C GLU A 531 -17.68 9.08 -10.39
N ILE A 532 -17.87 8.88 -11.70
CA ILE A 532 -18.93 8.04 -12.25
C ILE A 532 -18.63 6.57 -11.97
N LEU A 533 -17.40 6.13 -12.26
CA LEU A 533 -16.96 4.76 -12.01
C LEU A 533 -16.99 4.47 -10.52
N ARG A 534 -16.42 5.39 -9.73
CA ARG A 534 -16.38 5.29 -8.27
C ARG A 534 -17.78 5.13 -7.68
N THR A 535 -18.73 5.98 -8.10
CA THR A 535 -20.12 5.96 -7.61
C THR A 535 -20.84 4.67 -7.97
N ALA A 536 -20.71 4.20 -9.22
CA ALA A 536 -21.36 2.97 -9.67
C ALA A 536 -20.86 1.73 -8.92
N MET A 537 -19.54 1.65 -8.69
CA MET A 537 -18.94 0.54 -7.91
C MET A 537 -19.39 0.57 -6.45
N ILE A 538 -19.41 1.75 -5.80
CA ILE A 538 -19.86 1.87 -4.40
C ILE A 538 -21.33 1.47 -4.23
N ASN A 539 -22.17 1.77 -5.22
CA ASN A 539 -23.57 1.37 -5.22
C ASN A 539 -23.77 -0.14 -5.48
N GLY A 540 -22.72 -0.86 -5.90
CA GLY A 540 -22.79 -2.26 -6.28
C GLY A 540 -23.52 -2.49 -7.60
N GLU A 541 -23.40 -1.55 -8.55
CA GLU A 541 -23.98 -1.69 -9.88
C GLU A 541 -23.06 -2.52 -10.79
N THR A 542 -23.63 -3.33 -11.67
CA THR A 542 -22.86 -3.99 -12.75
C THR A 542 -22.93 -3.12 -14.01
N GLY A 543 -21.79 -2.78 -14.60
CA GLY A 543 -21.75 -1.91 -15.76
C GLY A 543 -20.44 -1.92 -16.53
N TYR A 544 -20.40 -1.05 -17.55
CA TYR A 544 -19.21 -0.78 -18.33
C TYR A 544 -19.03 0.74 -18.53
N LEU A 545 -17.78 1.20 -18.56
CA LEU A 545 -17.42 2.60 -18.80
C LEU A 545 -16.14 2.67 -19.63
N ALA A 546 -16.11 3.54 -20.64
CA ALA A 546 -14.92 3.74 -21.47
C ALA A 546 -14.28 5.09 -21.14
N MET A 547 -12.98 5.11 -20.86
CA MET A 547 -12.22 6.32 -20.53
C MET A 547 -10.86 6.33 -21.24
N ASP A 548 -10.42 7.51 -21.67
CA ASP A 548 -9.09 7.72 -22.22
C ASP A 548 -8.11 8.04 -21.09
N VAL A 549 -7.17 7.13 -20.84
CA VAL A 549 -6.27 7.14 -19.69
C VAL A 549 -4.84 7.41 -20.12
N LYS A 550 -4.13 8.22 -19.33
CA LYS A 550 -2.69 8.45 -19.47
C LYS A 550 -1.94 7.64 -18.41
N VAL A 551 -1.33 6.52 -18.82
CA VAL A 551 -0.61 5.64 -17.90
C VAL A 551 0.86 6.05 -17.82
N PRO A 552 1.39 6.44 -16.64
CA PRO A 552 2.79 6.80 -16.49
C PRO A 552 3.68 5.57 -16.70
N VAL A 553 4.75 5.76 -17.47
CA VAL A 553 5.63 4.68 -17.93
C VAL A 553 6.87 4.54 -17.04
N ASP A 554 7.20 5.55 -16.22
CA ASP A 554 8.34 5.53 -15.30
C ASP A 554 7.91 5.87 -13.87
N LYS A 555 7.97 4.91 -12.96
CA LYS A 555 7.81 5.13 -11.52
C LYS A 555 9.17 5.18 -10.82
N GLY A 556 9.86 6.30 -10.96
CA GLY A 556 10.79 6.80 -9.94
C GLY A 556 12.11 6.06 -9.72
N GLY A 557 13.15 6.53 -10.40
CA GLY A 557 14.50 6.63 -9.84
C GLY A 557 14.95 8.10 -9.92
N CYS A 558 15.06 8.77 -8.78
CA CYS A 558 15.49 10.17 -8.71
C CYS A 558 16.98 10.25 -9.10
N PHE A 559 17.28 10.72 -10.30
CA PHE A 559 18.64 10.70 -10.85
C PHE A 559 19.61 11.57 -10.03
N SER A 560 20.67 10.92 -9.53
CA SER A 560 21.74 11.59 -8.78
C SER A 560 22.73 12.29 -9.71
N LYS A 561 23.08 13.53 -9.35
CA LYS A 561 23.87 14.49 -10.14
C LYS A 561 25.34 14.06 -10.30
N ARG A 562 25.82 13.92 -11.55
CA ARG A 562 27.25 14.11 -11.91
C ARG A 562 27.42 14.65 -13.32
N LEU A 563 28.13 15.78 -13.46
CA LEU A 563 28.49 16.38 -14.76
C LEU A 563 29.67 15.62 -15.38
N PHE A 564 29.56 15.27 -16.67
CA PHE A 564 30.71 15.04 -17.54
C PHE A 564 30.56 15.92 -18.78
N PRO A 565 31.61 16.63 -19.22
CA PRO A 565 31.60 17.36 -20.46
C PRO A 565 32.08 16.43 -21.57
N LEU A 566 31.32 16.27 -22.66
CA LEU A 566 31.87 15.82 -23.94
C LEU A 566 30.91 16.24 -25.06
N SER A 567 31.47 16.91 -26.06
CA SER A 567 30.80 17.36 -27.27
C SER A 567 30.66 16.22 -28.28
N PHE A 568 29.61 16.34 -29.12
CA PHE A 568 29.31 15.65 -30.39
C PHE A 568 28.24 14.55 -30.39
N PHE A 569 27.26 14.76 -31.29
CA PHE A 569 26.14 13.90 -31.72
C PHE A 569 25.21 13.38 -30.60
N LEU A 570 24.07 14.05 -30.43
CA LEU A 570 22.99 13.63 -29.54
C LEU A 570 21.82 13.10 -30.38
N ILE A 571 21.66 11.78 -30.41
CA ILE A 571 20.41 11.13 -30.81
C ILE A 571 19.45 11.28 -29.62
N TYR A 572 18.38 12.02 -29.83
CA TYR A 572 17.35 12.22 -28.82
C TYR A 572 16.42 11.00 -28.85
N LEU A 573 16.36 10.27 -27.74
CA LEU A 573 15.34 9.26 -27.53
C LEU A 573 14.10 9.98 -27.01
N SER A 574 13.06 10.03 -27.84
CA SER A 574 11.76 10.51 -27.38
C SER A 574 11.25 9.52 -26.35
N ARG A 575 11.41 9.89 -25.08
CA ARG A 575 10.86 9.16 -23.94
C ARG A 575 9.46 9.74 -23.72
N ASN A 576 8.45 9.13 -24.31
CA ASN A 576 7.08 9.39 -23.87
C ASN A 576 6.98 8.90 -22.43
N GLY A 577 6.83 9.83 -21.48
CA GLY A 577 6.74 9.47 -20.06
C GLY A 577 5.40 8.85 -19.67
N PHE A 578 4.44 8.78 -20.61
CA PHE A 578 3.17 8.07 -20.44
C PHE A 578 2.67 7.44 -21.76
N LEU A 579 1.83 6.42 -21.65
CA LEU A 579 1.08 5.79 -22.75
C LEU A 579 -0.33 6.38 -22.78
N PHE A 580 -0.85 6.66 -23.98
CA PHE A 580 -2.26 7.01 -24.18
C PHE A 580 -3.02 5.72 -24.44
N LEU A 581 -3.92 5.33 -23.56
CA LEU A 581 -4.71 4.11 -23.70
C LEU A 581 -6.18 4.46 -23.63
N THR A 582 -7.01 3.85 -24.47
CA THR A 582 -8.46 3.86 -24.26
C THR A 582 -8.81 2.59 -23.50
N ASN A 583 -9.20 2.76 -22.24
CA ASN A 583 -9.51 1.66 -21.33
C ASN A 583 -11.03 1.50 -21.22
N ASP A 584 -11.51 0.28 -21.45
CA ASP A 584 -12.87 -0.14 -21.15
C ASP A 584 -12.87 -0.81 -19.76
N TYR A 585 -13.50 -0.13 -18.81
CA TYR A 585 -13.70 -0.57 -17.43
C TYR A 585 -14.99 -1.36 -17.33
N PHE A 586 -14.90 -2.59 -16.82
CA PHE A 586 -16.03 -3.45 -16.51
C PHE A 586 -16.06 -3.68 -15.01
N PHE A 587 -17.21 -3.54 -14.38
CA PHE A 587 -17.29 -3.62 -12.92
C PHE A 587 -18.55 -4.34 -12.46
N THR A 588 -18.45 -5.00 -11.31
CA THR A 588 -19.56 -5.71 -10.63
C THR A 588 -19.32 -5.77 -9.13
N ASP A 589 -20.36 -6.04 -8.35
CA ASP A 589 -20.26 -6.35 -6.93
C ASP A 589 -19.90 -7.83 -6.68
N ILE A 590 -19.18 -8.09 -5.58
CA ILE A 590 -18.95 -9.45 -5.10
C ILE A 590 -20.01 -9.76 -4.03
N SER A 591 -20.97 -10.60 -4.41
CA SER A 591 -22.09 -10.96 -3.54
C SER A 591 -21.65 -11.50 -2.18
N GLY A 592 -22.32 -11.09 -1.11
CA GLY A 592 -21.99 -11.48 0.27
C GLY A 592 -20.81 -10.72 0.89
N THR A 593 -20.21 -9.76 0.19
CA THR A 593 -19.11 -8.93 0.69
C THR A 593 -19.34 -7.44 0.37
N PRO A 594 -18.67 -6.51 1.08
CA PRO A 594 -18.75 -5.08 0.76
C PRO A 594 -17.81 -4.69 -0.39
N PHE A 595 -17.28 -5.66 -1.14
CA PHE A 595 -16.25 -5.43 -2.15
C PHE A 595 -16.85 -5.38 -3.56
N SER A 596 -16.21 -4.61 -4.42
CA SER A 596 -16.53 -4.51 -5.84
C SER A 596 -15.29 -4.80 -6.67
N LEU A 597 -15.48 -5.56 -7.75
CA LEU A 597 -14.44 -5.95 -8.69
C LEU A 597 -14.51 -5.06 -9.92
N GLY A 598 -13.38 -4.46 -10.27
CA GLY A 598 -13.16 -3.78 -11.55
C GLY A 598 -12.16 -4.56 -12.39
N VAL A 599 -12.44 -4.69 -13.68
CA VAL A 599 -11.52 -5.24 -14.68
C VAL A 599 -11.40 -4.24 -15.81
N VAL A 600 -10.16 -3.97 -16.20
CA VAL A 600 -9.83 -3.04 -17.27
C VAL A 600 -9.30 -3.83 -18.45
N LEU A 601 -9.91 -3.62 -19.62
CA LEU A 601 -9.40 -4.10 -20.90
C LEU A 601 -9.06 -2.87 -21.76
N SER A 602 -7.86 -2.84 -22.33
CA SER A 602 -7.46 -1.75 -23.21
C SER A 602 -7.87 -2.06 -24.65
N ARG A 603 -8.41 -1.08 -25.38
CA ARG A 603 -8.86 -1.32 -26.75
C ARG A 603 -7.72 -1.74 -27.66
N GLY A 604 -7.99 -2.73 -28.51
CA GLY A 604 -7.01 -3.37 -29.38
C GLY A 604 -6.05 -4.34 -28.68
N HIS A 605 -6.07 -4.44 -27.34
CA HIS A 605 -5.17 -5.28 -26.55
C HIS A 605 -5.93 -6.02 -25.43
N GLY A 606 -6.17 -7.32 -25.61
CA GLY A 606 -6.97 -8.13 -24.69
C GLY A 606 -8.42 -8.37 -25.13
N GLU A 607 -8.87 -7.72 -26.22
CA GLU A 607 -10.17 -8.01 -26.85
C GLU A 607 -10.21 -9.39 -27.52
N TYR A 608 -9.05 -9.88 -27.98
CA TYR A 608 -8.92 -11.17 -28.64
C TYR A 608 -7.88 -12.05 -27.93
N ILE A 609 -8.21 -13.32 -27.79
CA ILE A 609 -7.30 -14.37 -27.32
C ILE A 609 -7.04 -15.33 -28.47
N LEU A 610 -5.76 -15.59 -28.70
CA LEU A 610 -5.29 -16.56 -29.68
C LEU A 610 -5.16 -17.91 -28.98
N LEU A 611 -6.01 -18.87 -29.34
CA LEU A 611 -5.92 -20.24 -28.82
C LEU A 611 -5.37 -21.15 -29.92
N GLY A 612 -4.12 -21.61 -29.73
CA GLY A 612 -3.49 -22.62 -30.56
C GLY A 612 -3.60 -24.00 -29.92
N ASN A 613 -3.77 -25.03 -30.75
CA ASN A 613 -3.73 -26.42 -30.30
C ASN A 613 -2.48 -27.11 -30.86
N THR A 614 -1.76 -27.85 -30.03
CA THR A 614 -0.56 -28.59 -30.41
C THR A 614 -0.51 -29.95 -29.72
N SER A 615 0.29 -30.88 -30.25
CA SER A 615 0.52 -32.16 -29.59
C SER A 615 1.43 -31.99 -28.37
N VAL A 616 1.16 -32.73 -27.29
CA VAL A 616 1.93 -32.63 -26.04
C VAL A 616 3.37 -33.07 -26.27
N GLU A 617 3.59 -34.09 -27.09
CA GLU A 617 4.93 -34.62 -27.37
C GLU A 617 5.81 -33.62 -28.14
N GLU A 618 5.23 -32.93 -29.13
CA GLU A 618 5.94 -31.91 -29.91
C GLU A 618 6.23 -30.67 -29.05
N GLY A 619 5.25 -30.19 -28.30
CA GLY A 619 5.42 -29.04 -27.41
C GLY A 619 6.44 -29.30 -26.29
N LEU A 620 6.43 -30.49 -25.68
CA LEU A 620 7.36 -30.85 -24.60
C LEU A 620 8.81 -30.94 -25.10
N HIS A 621 9.02 -31.46 -26.32
CA HIS A 621 10.35 -31.52 -26.92
C HIS A 621 10.96 -30.11 -27.09
N ASP A 622 10.18 -29.15 -27.58
CA ASP A 622 10.65 -27.80 -27.86
C ASP A 622 10.74 -26.93 -26.59
N LEU A 623 9.97 -27.26 -25.55
CA LEU A 623 10.05 -26.61 -24.24
C LEU A 623 11.32 -26.97 -23.46
N LEU A 624 11.86 -28.19 -23.65
CA LEU A 624 13.07 -28.66 -22.96
C LEU A 624 14.37 -28.12 -23.56
N GLN A 625 14.29 -27.21 -24.54
CA GLN A 625 15.46 -26.56 -25.13
C GLN A 625 16.13 -25.60 -24.14
N PRO A 626 17.48 -25.50 -24.12
CA PRO A 626 18.21 -24.72 -23.12
C PRO A 626 18.16 -23.19 -23.34
N ASP A 627 17.68 -22.72 -24.49
CA ASP A 627 17.51 -21.30 -24.83
C ASP A 627 16.24 -20.67 -24.22
N LEU A 628 15.37 -21.52 -23.66
CA LEU A 628 14.03 -21.18 -23.23
C LEU A 628 13.94 -21.12 -21.70
N THR A 629 13.22 -20.11 -21.23
CA THR A 629 12.93 -19.87 -19.82
C THR A 629 11.44 -19.56 -19.66
N LEU A 630 10.85 -20.10 -18.60
CA LEU A 630 9.45 -19.86 -18.25
C LEU A 630 9.38 -18.83 -17.12
N ALA A 631 8.33 -18.00 -17.13
CA ALA A 631 8.09 -17.04 -16.06
C ALA A 631 7.75 -17.77 -14.73
N ASN A 632 8.74 -17.93 -13.85
CA ASN A 632 8.56 -18.63 -12.56
C ASN A 632 7.59 -17.93 -11.59
N GLU A 633 7.26 -16.65 -11.81
CA GLU A 633 6.29 -15.92 -10.97
C GLU A 633 4.82 -16.16 -11.37
N TRP A 634 4.58 -16.71 -12.57
CA TRP A 634 3.23 -17.06 -13.04
C TRP A 634 2.86 -18.45 -12.55
N ILE A 635 1.56 -18.65 -12.31
CA ILE A 635 1.03 -19.92 -11.82
C ILE A 635 0.45 -20.69 -13.00
N TYR A 636 1.21 -21.66 -13.48
CA TYR A 636 0.74 -22.64 -14.47
C TYR A 636 0.11 -23.83 -13.77
N CYS A 637 0.70 -24.24 -12.65
CA CYS A 637 0.26 -25.33 -11.79
C CYS A 637 0.28 -24.89 -10.32
N ILE A 638 -0.73 -25.33 -9.56
CA ILE A 638 -0.85 -25.03 -8.15
C ILE A 638 0.08 -25.97 -7.36
N THR A 639 1.23 -25.45 -6.96
CA THR A 639 2.25 -26.19 -6.18
C THR A 639 2.16 -25.92 -4.68
N ASP A 640 1.42 -24.89 -4.25
CA ASP A 640 1.44 -24.37 -2.89
C ASP A 640 0.70 -25.26 -1.88
N ILE A 641 -0.21 -26.11 -2.36
CA ILE A 641 -1.11 -26.92 -1.53
C ILE A 641 -0.37 -28.11 -0.90
N ASP A 642 0.38 -28.88 -1.70
CA ASP A 642 1.04 -30.11 -1.25
C ASP A 642 2.51 -29.83 -0.89
N PRO A 643 2.98 -30.19 0.33
CA PRO A 643 4.38 -30.05 0.72
C PRO A 643 5.38 -30.77 -0.21
N ASP A 644 4.98 -31.83 -0.91
CA ASP A 644 5.85 -32.52 -1.88
C ASP A 644 5.93 -31.77 -3.21
N HIS A 645 4.84 -31.11 -3.64
CA HIS A 645 4.81 -30.28 -4.86
C HIS A 645 5.54 -28.94 -4.68
N ARG A 646 5.64 -28.40 -3.45
CA ARG A 646 6.37 -27.14 -3.16
C ARG A 646 7.85 -27.14 -3.52
N LYS A 647 8.47 -28.31 -3.67
CA LYS A 647 9.88 -28.41 -4.07
C LYS A 647 10.09 -28.26 -5.58
N LEU A 648 9.01 -28.28 -6.36
CA LEU A 648 9.05 -28.25 -7.82
C LEU A 648 9.06 -26.80 -8.31
N SER A 649 9.88 -26.53 -9.33
CA SER A 649 9.72 -25.32 -10.13
C SER A 649 8.45 -25.39 -10.97
N GLN A 650 7.87 -24.25 -11.35
CA GLN A 650 6.68 -24.21 -12.21
C GLN A 650 6.87 -24.96 -13.55
N LEU A 651 8.10 -24.93 -14.10
CA LEU A 651 8.43 -25.71 -15.30
C LEU A 651 8.42 -27.22 -15.03
N GLU A 652 9.01 -27.67 -13.93
CA GLU A 652 9.01 -29.10 -13.53
C GLU A 652 7.60 -29.59 -13.20
N ALA A 653 6.80 -28.77 -12.52
CA ALA A 653 5.40 -29.03 -12.21
C ALA A 653 4.59 -29.24 -13.50
N MET A 654 4.77 -28.36 -14.49
CA MET A 654 4.11 -28.50 -15.79
C MET A 654 4.59 -29.74 -16.55
N ILE A 655 5.88 -30.08 -16.49
CA ILE A 655 6.41 -31.30 -17.12
C ILE A 655 5.75 -32.55 -16.50
N ARG A 656 5.67 -32.65 -15.17
CA ARG A 656 5.04 -33.80 -14.48
C ARG A 656 3.56 -33.95 -14.77
N PHE A 657 2.85 -32.82 -14.90
CA PHE A 657 1.46 -32.80 -15.32
C PHE A 657 1.31 -33.33 -16.76
N LEU A 658 2.15 -32.86 -17.68
CA LEU A 658 2.09 -33.25 -19.09
C LEU A 658 2.53 -34.69 -19.34
N THR A 659 3.46 -35.24 -18.56
CA THR A 659 3.89 -36.65 -18.65
C THR A 659 2.94 -37.62 -17.94
N GLY A 660 2.00 -37.10 -17.15
CA GLY A 660 1.06 -37.90 -16.36
C GLY A 660 1.70 -38.63 -15.18
N GLU A 661 2.85 -38.15 -14.70
CA GLU A 661 3.54 -38.70 -13.52
C GLU A 661 2.76 -38.43 -12.22
N GLU A 662 2.10 -37.26 -12.15
CA GLU A 662 1.30 -36.81 -10.98
C GLU A 662 -0.06 -36.26 -11.47
N PRO A 663 -1.13 -37.07 -11.52
CA PRO A 663 -2.45 -36.63 -11.97
C PRO A 663 -3.20 -35.76 -10.95
N ASP A 664 -2.73 -35.71 -9.70
CA ASP A 664 -3.35 -34.93 -8.62
C ASP A 664 -2.95 -33.45 -8.65
N LEU A 665 -2.05 -33.05 -9.56
CA LEU A 665 -1.61 -31.66 -9.72
C LEU A 665 -2.64 -30.85 -10.53
N GLU A 666 -3.20 -29.81 -9.92
CA GLU A 666 -4.14 -28.90 -10.59
C GLU A 666 -3.38 -27.83 -11.40
N CYS A 667 -3.51 -27.86 -12.72
CA CYS A 667 -2.90 -26.90 -13.65
C CYS A 667 -3.95 -26.20 -14.53
N ASP A 668 -3.64 -24.97 -14.95
CA ASP A 668 -4.46 -24.22 -15.89
C ASP A 668 -4.24 -24.75 -17.32
N GLU A 669 -5.12 -25.62 -17.78
CA GLU A 669 -5.01 -26.28 -19.09
C GLU A 669 -4.95 -25.27 -20.25
N ASP A 670 -5.70 -24.15 -20.18
CA ASP A 670 -5.73 -23.15 -21.24
C ASP A 670 -4.36 -22.48 -21.38
N LEU A 671 -3.76 -22.08 -20.25
CA LEU A 671 -2.44 -21.44 -20.23
C LEU A 671 -1.32 -22.41 -20.63
N VAL A 672 -1.37 -23.65 -20.13
CA VAL A 672 -0.36 -24.67 -20.47
C VAL A 672 -0.39 -25.00 -21.96
N GLN A 673 -1.59 -25.09 -22.57
CA GLN A 673 -1.71 -25.27 -24.02
C GLN A 673 -1.15 -24.08 -24.81
N GLU A 674 -1.36 -22.86 -24.32
CA GLU A 674 -0.81 -21.64 -24.94
C GLU A 674 0.73 -21.64 -24.89
N VAL A 675 1.32 -22.02 -23.76
CA VAL A 675 2.78 -22.17 -23.60
C VAL A 675 3.36 -23.19 -24.59
N LEU A 676 2.73 -24.36 -24.70
CA LEU A 676 3.18 -25.41 -25.62
C LEU A 676 3.08 -24.94 -27.08
N PHE A 677 2.00 -24.26 -27.43
CA PHE A 677 1.83 -23.70 -28.77
C PHE A 677 2.90 -22.64 -29.07
N ASP A 678 3.15 -21.72 -28.16
CA ASP A 678 4.19 -20.69 -28.30
C ASP A 678 5.59 -21.32 -28.39
N ALA A 679 5.87 -22.41 -27.66
CA ALA A 679 7.13 -23.13 -27.75
C ALA A 679 7.38 -23.66 -29.18
N VAL A 680 6.39 -24.30 -29.79
CA VAL A 680 6.48 -24.86 -31.16
C VAL A 680 6.59 -23.77 -32.23
N VAL A 681 5.80 -22.70 -32.12
CA VAL A 681 5.83 -21.60 -33.11
C VAL A 681 7.16 -20.86 -33.08
N THR A 682 7.79 -20.76 -31.90
CA THR A 682 9.05 -20.05 -31.71
C THR A 682 10.30 -20.91 -31.89
N ALA A 683 10.18 -22.24 -31.94
CA ALA A 683 11.32 -23.17 -32.14
C ALA A 683 12.23 -22.85 -33.34
N PRO A 684 11.73 -22.42 -34.53
CA PRO A 684 12.59 -22.08 -35.66
C PRO A 684 13.54 -20.90 -35.41
N MET A 685 13.30 -20.09 -34.37
CA MET A 685 14.14 -18.95 -34.03
C MET A 685 15.52 -19.38 -33.52
N GLU A 686 15.59 -20.50 -32.81
CA GLU A 686 16.86 -21.05 -32.31
C GLU A 686 17.83 -21.32 -33.47
N ALA A 687 17.37 -22.04 -34.49
CA ALA A 687 18.17 -22.35 -35.67
C ALA A 687 18.58 -21.08 -36.45
N TYR A 688 17.67 -20.10 -36.52
CA TYR A 688 17.92 -18.83 -37.19
C TYR A 688 18.99 -18.00 -36.49
N TRP A 689 18.86 -17.78 -35.18
CA TRP A 689 19.80 -17.01 -34.40
C TRP A 689 21.16 -17.71 -34.27
N THR A 690 21.17 -19.04 -34.13
CA THR A 690 22.42 -19.83 -34.11
C THR A 690 23.18 -19.71 -35.44
N ALA A 691 22.47 -19.77 -36.57
CA ALA A 691 23.08 -19.57 -37.88
C ALA A 691 23.66 -18.15 -38.06
N LEU A 692 23.00 -17.13 -37.53
CA LEU A 692 23.50 -15.75 -37.53
C LEU A 692 24.71 -15.57 -36.62
N ALA A 693 24.70 -16.17 -35.42
CA ALA A 693 25.81 -16.12 -34.48
C ALA A 693 27.09 -16.74 -35.07
N LEU A 694 26.95 -17.85 -35.81
CA LEU A 694 28.07 -18.51 -36.50
C LEU A 694 28.63 -17.71 -37.68
N ASN A 695 27.83 -16.82 -38.28
CA ASN A 695 28.21 -16.03 -39.46
C ASN A 695 28.80 -14.65 -39.11
N MET A 696 28.87 -14.29 -37.82
CA MET A 696 29.53 -13.06 -37.38
C MET A 696 31.05 -13.19 -37.52
N SER A 697 31.60 -12.77 -38.67
CA SER A 697 33.04 -12.55 -38.83
C SER A 697 33.49 -11.29 -38.10
N ASP A 698 34.59 -11.39 -37.36
CA ASP A 698 35.16 -10.47 -36.34
C ASP A 698 35.30 -8.96 -36.71
N GLU A 699 35.06 -8.51 -37.94
CA GLU A 699 35.52 -7.18 -38.38
C GLU A 699 34.45 -6.20 -38.93
N THR A 700 33.16 -6.54 -39.09
CA THR A 700 32.20 -5.60 -39.73
C THR A 700 30.79 -5.43 -39.14
N GLU A 701 30.28 -6.35 -38.31
CA GLU A 701 28.89 -6.27 -37.78
C GLU A 701 28.85 -6.09 -36.25
N GLN A 702 29.70 -5.21 -35.71
CA GLN A 702 29.72 -4.90 -34.26
C GLN A 702 28.55 -4.00 -33.88
N GLY A 703 27.58 -4.53 -33.13
CA GLY A 703 26.50 -3.71 -32.57
C GLY A 703 25.43 -4.44 -31.78
N VAL A 704 25.22 -5.75 -31.99
CA VAL A 704 24.18 -6.51 -31.29
C VAL A 704 24.80 -7.52 -30.31
N GLU A 705 24.49 -7.37 -29.01
CA GLU A 705 25.04 -8.24 -27.94
C GLU A 705 24.17 -9.48 -27.67
N MET A 706 22.86 -9.30 -27.65
CA MET A 706 21.84 -10.29 -27.28
C MET A 706 20.59 -10.08 -28.11
N ALA A 707 19.91 -11.17 -28.48
CA ALA A 707 18.51 -11.17 -28.90
C ALA A 707 17.66 -11.95 -27.91
N PHE A 708 16.45 -11.45 -27.65
CA PHE A 708 15.45 -12.20 -26.91
C PHE A 708 14.05 -11.99 -27.49
N LEU A 709 13.18 -12.94 -27.16
CA LEU A 709 11.78 -12.99 -27.53
C LEU A 709 10.96 -13.29 -26.28
N GLY A 710 10.00 -12.42 -25.97
CA GLY A 710 8.96 -12.70 -24.99
C GLY A 710 7.61 -12.89 -25.68
N THR A 711 6.86 -13.88 -25.20
CA THR A 711 5.51 -14.21 -25.67
C THR A 711 4.47 -13.79 -24.64
N ARG A 712 3.18 -13.87 -25.00
CA ARG A 712 2.07 -13.56 -24.09
C ARG A 712 1.98 -14.56 -22.93
N ALA A 713 2.26 -15.83 -23.18
CA ALA A 713 2.13 -16.92 -22.21
C ALA A 713 3.27 -16.96 -21.17
N GLY A 714 4.15 -15.95 -21.12
CA GLY A 714 5.28 -15.90 -20.19
C GLY A 714 6.49 -16.73 -20.63
N LEU A 715 6.50 -17.23 -21.87
CA LEU A 715 7.66 -17.88 -22.48
C LEU A 715 8.68 -16.83 -22.89
N MET A 716 9.94 -17.02 -22.50
CA MET A 716 11.05 -16.18 -22.92
C MET A 716 12.18 -17.01 -23.52
N ARG A 717 12.56 -16.69 -24.76
CA ARG A 717 13.74 -17.25 -25.43
C ARG A 717 14.83 -16.20 -25.54
N SER A 718 16.08 -16.59 -25.31
CA SER A 718 17.22 -15.65 -25.45
C SER A 718 18.44 -16.32 -26.05
N LEU A 719 19.17 -15.60 -26.90
CA LEU A 719 20.47 -16.00 -27.42
C LEU A 719 21.49 -14.87 -27.26
N LEU A 720 22.68 -15.25 -26.80
CA LEU A 720 23.84 -14.37 -26.73
C LEU A 720 24.65 -14.47 -28.03
N TYR A 721 24.83 -13.35 -28.73
CA TYR A 721 25.73 -13.26 -29.89
C TYR A 721 27.19 -13.03 -29.47
N VAL A 722 27.39 -12.44 -28.30
CA VAL A 722 28.69 -12.12 -27.72
C VAL A 722 28.93 -13.01 -26.50
N GLY A 723 30.17 -13.49 -26.32
CA GLY A 723 30.54 -14.29 -25.16
C GLY A 723 30.22 -13.57 -23.83
N SER A 724 29.79 -14.31 -22.81
CA SER A 724 29.29 -13.78 -21.53
C SER A 724 30.28 -12.88 -20.77
N GLU A 725 31.57 -13.00 -21.05
CA GLU A 725 32.62 -12.15 -20.48
C GLU A 725 32.67 -10.73 -21.09
N LYS A 726 32.23 -10.58 -22.34
CA LYS A 726 32.19 -9.30 -23.08
C LYS A 726 30.83 -8.60 -22.98
N LEU A 727 29.86 -9.17 -22.25
CA LEU A 727 28.57 -8.54 -22.00
C LEU A 727 28.75 -7.26 -21.18
N SER A 728 28.27 -6.15 -21.74
CA SER A 728 28.37 -4.85 -21.10
C SER A 728 27.35 -4.70 -19.96
N ASN A 729 26.19 -5.35 -20.07
CA ASN A 729 25.16 -5.42 -19.04
C ASN A 729 24.85 -6.87 -18.65
N ARG A 730 25.28 -7.29 -17.46
CA ARG A 730 24.98 -8.64 -16.92
C ARG A 730 23.62 -8.73 -16.24
N GLN A 731 22.93 -7.61 -16.01
CA GLN A 731 21.80 -7.49 -15.09
C GLN A 731 20.44 -7.28 -15.75
N PHE A 732 20.39 -6.86 -17.02
CA PHE A 732 19.13 -6.52 -17.72
C PHE A 732 18.05 -7.62 -17.66
N LEU A 733 18.43 -8.90 -17.60
CA LEU A 733 17.52 -10.05 -17.44
C LEU A 733 17.67 -10.79 -16.10
N THR A 734 18.39 -10.21 -15.14
CA THR A 734 18.57 -10.87 -13.84
C THR A 734 17.34 -10.68 -12.96
N LEU A 735 17.04 -11.68 -12.13
CA LEU A 735 15.92 -11.71 -11.16
C LEU A 735 15.89 -10.51 -10.18
N GLY A 736 16.94 -9.68 -10.15
CA GLY A 736 17.01 -8.49 -9.29
C GLY A 736 16.17 -7.30 -9.77
N GLU A 737 15.87 -7.18 -11.08
CA GLU A 737 15.09 -6.08 -11.64
C GLU A 737 13.67 -6.55 -12.03
N LYS A 738 12.71 -6.38 -11.11
CA LYS A 738 11.32 -6.79 -11.30
C LYS A 738 10.63 -6.18 -12.54
N GLU A 739 11.12 -5.07 -13.07
CA GLU A 739 10.50 -4.38 -14.22
C GLU A 739 10.91 -4.96 -15.59
N SER A 740 11.95 -5.81 -15.63
CA SER A 740 12.47 -6.41 -16.86
C SER A 740 11.97 -7.84 -17.11
N ILE A 741 11.45 -8.51 -16.08
CA ILE A 741 10.94 -9.89 -16.13
C ILE A 741 9.41 -9.94 -16.15
N PHE A 742 8.86 -11.05 -16.65
CA PHE A 742 7.43 -11.32 -16.52
C PHE A 742 7.10 -11.55 -15.05
N THR A 743 6.36 -10.61 -14.46
CA THR A 743 5.89 -10.73 -13.10
C THR A 743 4.41 -11.09 -13.08
N MET A 744 3.94 -11.67 -11.99
CA MET A 744 2.51 -11.89 -11.77
C MET A 744 1.74 -10.55 -11.82
N ASP A 745 2.38 -9.48 -11.34
CA ASP A 745 1.76 -8.17 -11.16
C ASP A 745 1.73 -7.31 -12.41
N HIS A 746 2.63 -7.50 -13.38
CA HIS A 746 2.63 -6.78 -14.66
C HIS A 746 3.52 -7.42 -15.73
N PHE A 747 3.14 -7.22 -17.00
CA PHE A 747 4.04 -7.44 -18.12
C PHE A 747 5.23 -6.47 -18.07
N PRO A 748 6.43 -6.91 -18.49
CA PRO A 748 7.62 -6.06 -18.50
C PRO A 748 7.37 -4.73 -19.19
N LEU A 749 8.04 -3.67 -18.72
CA LEU A 749 7.82 -2.32 -19.27
C LEU A 749 8.12 -2.26 -20.78
N TRP A 750 9.18 -2.92 -21.20
CA TRP A 750 9.59 -3.03 -22.60
C TRP A 750 8.51 -3.72 -23.45
N TYR A 751 7.85 -4.73 -22.89
CA TYR A 751 6.77 -5.46 -23.54
C TYR A 751 5.53 -4.58 -23.67
N ARG A 752 5.13 -3.87 -22.61
CA ARG A 752 3.99 -2.92 -22.65
C ARG A 752 4.20 -1.79 -23.65
N ARG A 753 5.38 -1.15 -23.66
CA ARG A 753 5.71 -0.10 -24.64
C ARG A 753 5.61 -0.62 -26.07
N ALA A 754 6.17 -1.79 -26.35
CA ALA A 754 6.11 -2.40 -27.67
C ALA A 754 4.67 -2.73 -28.13
N ALA A 755 3.74 -3.03 -27.22
CA ALA A 755 2.35 -3.33 -27.61
C ALA A 755 1.67 -2.13 -28.29
N GLU A 756 1.90 -0.93 -27.77
CA GLU A 756 1.20 0.29 -28.20
C GLU A 756 1.58 0.74 -29.61
N HIS A 757 2.83 0.50 -30.01
CA HIS A 757 3.32 1.00 -31.28
C HIS A 757 2.86 0.11 -32.46
N PRO A 758 2.66 0.70 -33.65
CA PRO A 758 2.21 -0.03 -34.82
C PRO A 758 3.22 -1.10 -35.26
N PRO A 759 2.76 -2.19 -35.89
CA PRO A 759 3.63 -3.27 -36.32
C PRO A 759 4.69 -2.78 -37.32
N GLY A 760 5.92 -3.26 -37.18
CA GLY A 760 7.05 -2.84 -38.02
C GLY A 760 7.71 -1.53 -37.59
N SER A 761 7.42 -1.02 -36.40
CA SER A 761 8.17 0.07 -35.78
C SER A 761 9.00 -0.42 -34.59
N PHE A 762 10.21 0.15 -34.44
CA PHE A 762 11.14 -0.19 -33.36
C PHE A 762 11.15 0.91 -32.30
N ILE A 763 10.98 0.53 -31.04
CA ILE A 763 11.03 1.41 -29.88
C ILE A 763 12.36 1.23 -29.18
N TYR A 764 13.04 2.32 -28.91
CA TYR A 764 14.31 2.31 -28.22
C TYR A 764 14.10 2.83 -26.79
N SER A 765 14.60 2.08 -25.81
CA SER A 765 14.59 2.38 -24.38
C SER A 765 16.01 2.47 -23.82
N ILE A 766 16.27 3.49 -23.00
CA ILE A 766 17.53 3.61 -22.26
C ILE A 766 17.34 2.99 -20.89
N THR A 767 18.23 2.07 -20.52
CA THR A 767 18.39 1.61 -19.14
C THR A 767 19.64 2.26 -18.54
N SER A 768 19.47 2.91 -17.38
CA SER A 768 20.58 3.51 -16.63
C SER A 768 20.70 2.81 -15.29
N GLU A 769 21.88 2.27 -14.99
CA GLU A 769 22.17 1.71 -13.66
C GLU A 769 22.14 2.79 -12.58
N GLU A 770 21.51 2.50 -11.44
CA GLU A 770 21.82 3.17 -10.17
C GLU A 770 23.16 2.62 -9.63
N GLY A 771 24.27 3.02 -10.26
CA GLY A 771 25.61 2.72 -9.75
C GLY A 771 26.64 2.39 -10.82
N SER A 772 27.47 3.37 -11.18
CA SER A 772 28.75 3.21 -11.92
C SER A 772 28.75 2.59 -13.33
N GLY A 773 27.68 1.99 -13.83
CA GLY A 773 27.62 1.49 -15.22
C GLY A 773 27.39 2.58 -16.27
N ASN A 774 27.84 2.28 -17.49
CA ASN A 774 27.50 3.05 -18.67
C ASN A 774 26.02 2.80 -19.03
N PRO A 775 25.28 3.80 -19.54
CA PRO A 775 23.90 3.60 -19.97
C PRO A 775 23.82 2.74 -21.24
N HIS A 776 22.75 1.93 -21.35
CA HIS A 776 22.56 0.96 -22.43
C HIS A 776 21.30 1.25 -23.24
N LEU A 777 21.34 0.94 -24.54
CA LEU A 777 20.18 1.00 -25.42
C LEU A 777 19.59 -0.41 -25.59
N SER A 778 18.33 -0.55 -25.21
CA SER A 778 17.50 -1.71 -25.53
C SER A 778 16.54 -1.29 -26.64
N THR A 779 16.42 -2.10 -27.68
CA THR A 779 15.51 -1.84 -28.81
C THR A 779 14.42 -2.87 -28.79
N THR A 780 13.15 -2.52 -28.79
CA THR A 780 11.99 -3.41 -28.74
C THR A 780 11.13 -3.24 -29.98
N ALA A 781 10.49 -4.30 -30.48
CA ALA A 781 9.61 -4.22 -31.65
C ALA A 781 8.35 -5.07 -31.48
N LYS A 782 7.25 -4.64 -32.10
CA LYS A 782 6.01 -5.41 -32.28
C LYS A 782 5.85 -5.74 -33.76
N GLU A 783 5.46 -6.98 -34.07
CA GLU A 783 5.26 -7.39 -35.46
C GLU A 783 4.07 -8.35 -35.65
N GLY A 784 2.96 -7.81 -36.18
CA GLY A 784 1.67 -8.51 -36.38
C GLY A 784 0.61 -8.18 -35.33
N ASP A 785 -0.59 -8.78 -35.46
CA ASP A 785 -1.63 -8.82 -34.42
C ASP A 785 -1.32 -9.85 -33.32
N GLY A 786 -0.27 -10.67 -33.52
CA GLY A 786 0.28 -11.56 -32.49
C GLY A 786 1.19 -10.80 -31.52
N GLU A 787 1.06 -11.10 -30.23
CA GLU A 787 1.68 -10.36 -29.13
C GLU A 787 3.16 -10.71 -28.87
N ASN A 788 3.93 -11.06 -29.90
CA ASN A 788 5.33 -11.47 -29.73
C ASN A 788 6.30 -10.32 -29.99
N LYS A 789 7.29 -10.15 -29.09
CA LYS A 789 8.14 -8.95 -29.08
C LYS A 789 9.61 -9.28 -28.96
N PHE A 790 10.40 -8.63 -29.80
CA PHE A 790 11.84 -8.84 -29.91
C PHE A 790 12.62 -7.68 -29.35
N VAL A 791 13.78 -7.96 -28.78
CA VAL A 791 14.71 -6.92 -28.36
C VAL A 791 16.15 -7.21 -28.72
N THR A 792 16.87 -6.16 -29.12
CA THR A 792 18.30 -6.17 -29.43
C THR A 792 19.06 -5.13 -28.60
N HIS A 793 20.23 -5.53 -28.08
CA HIS A 793 21.10 -4.69 -27.23
C HIS A 793 22.30 -4.15 -27.99
N SER A 794 22.58 -2.85 -27.87
CA SER A 794 23.74 -2.19 -28.48
C SER A 794 24.42 -1.17 -27.54
N PRO A 795 25.76 -1.08 -27.49
CA PRO A 795 26.45 -0.07 -26.71
C PRO A 795 26.42 1.31 -27.41
N LEU A 796 26.06 2.36 -26.66
CA LEU A 796 26.26 3.76 -27.05
C LEU A 796 27.04 4.50 -25.94
N LEU A 797 27.71 5.60 -26.34
CA LEU A 797 28.43 6.54 -25.47
C LEU A 797 27.56 7.05 -24.30
N PRO A 798 28.16 7.58 -23.20
CA PRO A 798 27.45 7.87 -21.96
C PRO A 798 26.31 8.88 -22.15
N ALA A 799 25.07 8.39 -22.24
CA ALA A 799 23.84 9.16 -22.35
C ALA A 799 22.72 8.54 -21.51
N GLY A 800 22.18 9.29 -20.54
CA GLY A 800 21.07 8.84 -19.68
C GLY A 800 20.40 9.96 -18.89
N LYS A 801 20.75 11.22 -19.17
CA LYS A 801 20.16 12.40 -18.53
C LYS A 801 19.05 12.97 -19.38
N PHE A 802 18.07 13.60 -18.73
CA PHE A 802 17.05 14.34 -19.42
C PHE A 802 17.67 15.51 -20.19
N PHE A 803 17.36 15.62 -21.48
CA PHE A 803 17.94 16.64 -22.35
C PHE A 803 17.68 18.07 -21.87
N GLY A 804 16.51 18.34 -21.28
CA GLY A 804 16.18 19.64 -20.72
C GLY A 804 17.07 20.07 -19.54
N GLU A 805 17.70 19.12 -18.83
CA GLU A 805 18.71 19.39 -17.80
C GLU A 805 20.06 19.80 -18.42
N VAL A 806 20.37 19.27 -19.60
CA VAL A 806 21.63 19.53 -20.33
C VAL A 806 21.53 20.83 -21.14
N ASP A 807 20.45 21.01 -21.89
CA ASP A 807 20.22 22.18 -22.75
C ASP A 807 18.75 22.62 -22.72
N GLY A 808 18.41 23.40 -21.69
CA GLY A 808 17.06 23.96 -21.52
C GLY A 808 16.66 24.96 -22.62
N SER A 809 17.62 25.56 -23.34
CA SER A 809 17.34 26.55 -24.38
C SER A 809 16.63 25.93 -25.58
N VAL A 810 17.13 24.78 -26.05
CA VAL A 810 16.55 24.05 -27.18
C VAL A 810 15.26 23.36 -26.76
N MET A 811 15.20 22.77 -25.56
CA MET A 811 13.98 22.11 -25.06
C MET A 811 12.80 23.09 -24.96
N ASN A 812 13.00 24.29 -24.39
CA ASN A 812 11.96 25.31 -24.33
C ASN A 812 11.46 25.72 -25.72
N GLN A 813 12.35 25.81 -26.70
CA GLN A 813 11.95 26.15 -28.05
C GLN A 813 11.18 25.03 -28.75
N LEU A 814 11.55 23.76 -28.51
CA LEU A 814 10.80 22.61 -29.01
C LEU A 814 9.39 22.52 -28.39
N LEU A 815 9.22 22.95 -27.14
CA LEU A 815 7.91 23.10 -26.49
C LEU A 815 7.09 24.23 -27.14
N ASN A 816 7.71 25.40 -27.36
CA ASN A 816 7.04 26.55 -28.00
C ASN A 816 6.61 26.25 -29.45
N MET A 817 7.38 25.45 -30.17
CA MET A 817 7.05 25.01 -31.53
C MET A 817 6.02 23.87 -31.57
N GLY A 818 5.63 23.31 -30.42
CA GLY A 818 4.65 22.24 -30.31
C GLY A 818 5.15 20.85 -30.74
N MET A 819 6.48 20.67 -30.91
CA MET A 819 7.06 19.34 -31.17
C MET A 819 6.98 18.44 -29.94
N PHE A 820 7.11 19.05 -28.76
CA PHE A 820 6.82 18.40 -27.49
C PHE A 820 5.69 19.12 -26.77
N ARG A 821 4.88 18.36 -26.06
CA ARG A 821 3.84 18.87 -25.16
C ARG A 821 4.22 18.57 -23.72
N GLN A 822 4.19 19.59 -22.87
CA GLN A 822 4.31 19.42 -21.43
C GLN A 822 2.94 19.08 -20.83
N VAL A 823 2.87 17.99 -20.09
CA VAL A 823 1.69 17.55 -19.34
C VAL A 823 2.09 17.43 -17.86
N THR A 824 1.31 18.04 -16.98
CA THR A 824 1.51 17.93 -15.54
C THR A 824 0.81 16.68 -15.02
N MET A 825 1.56 15.81 -14.36
CA MET A 825 1.04 14.62 -13.69
C MET A 825 1.09 14.83 -12.17
N TYR A 826 0.15 14.20 -11.47
CA TYR A 826 0.07 14.24 -10.01
C TYR A 826 0.40 12.86 -9.43
N ASP A 827 1.14 12.84 -8.33
CA ASP A 827 1.38 11.67 -7.49
C ASP A 827 0.88 11.97 -6.07
N TYR A 828 -0.31 11.45 -5.77
CA TYR A 828 -0.99 11.56 -4.46
C TYR A 828 -0.45 10.60 -3.40
N GLN A 829 0.45 9.68 -3.79
CA GLN A 829 1.05 8.70 -2.88
C GLN A 829 2.52 9.00 -2.60
N ALA A 830 2.98 10.23 -2.86
CA ALA A 830 4.37 10.62 -2.65
C ALA A 830 4.69 10.82 -1.16
N MET A 831 5.98 10.75 -0.82
CA MET A 831 6.49 11.01 0.53
C MET A 831 7.44 12.21 0.50
N CYS A 832 7.05 13.31 1.13
CA CYS A 832 7.81 14.55 1.18
C CYS A 832 8.56 14.69 2.49
N LYS A 833 9.68 15.40 2.44
CA LYS A 833 10.39 15.83 3.64
C LYS A 833 9.64 17.02 4.23
N MET A 834 9.32 16.94 5.51
CA MET A 834 8.76 18.05 6.26
C MET A 834 9.64 19.30 6.10
N PRO A 835 9.11 20.42 5.55
CA PRO A 835 9.80 21.69 5.67
C PRO A 835 9.83 22.02 7.15
N TYR A 836 11.01 22.01 7.76
CA TYR A 836 11.15 22.51 9.12
C TYR A 836 10.62 23.94 9.12
N HIS A 837 9.43 24.14 9.69
CA HIS A 837 9.10 25.42 10.27
C HIS A 837 10.13 25.61 11.38
N HIS A 838 11.21 26.27 11.03
CA HIS A 838 11.82 27.16 11.99
C HIS A 838 10.65 28.03 12.44
N HIS A 839 10.09 27.72 13.61
CA HIS A 839 9.84 28.79 14.54
C HIS A 839 11.13 29.58 14.48
N SER A 840 11.06 30.72 13.82
CA SER A 840 11.88 31.82 14.24
C SER A 840 11.50 31.95 15.71
N GLY A 841 12.20 31.19 16.56
CA GLY A 841 12.68 31.74 17.79
C GLY A 841 13.32 33.00 17.30
N ALA A 842 12.55 34.09 17.35
CA ALA A 842 13.11 35.41 17.43
C ALA A 842 14.33 35.21 18.30
N GLN A 843 15.49 35.47 17.71
CA GLN A 843 16.76 35.46 18.40
C GLN A 843 16.47 35.95 19.83
N PRO A 844 16.94 35.30 20.91
CA PRO A 844 16.93 35.97 22.19
C PRO A 844 17.88 37.16 22.00
N LEU A 845 17.32 38.25 21.50
CA LEU A 845 17.96 39.52 21.27
C LEU A 845 18.50 39.90 22.63
N LEU A 846 19.82 39.83 22.74
CA LEU A 846 20.64 40.71 23.56
C LEU A 846 20.04 41.02 24.92
N SER A 847 20.03 40.03 25.81
CA SER A 847 20.09 40.30 27.23
C SER A 847 21.55 40.64 27.58
N PRO A 848 21.90 41.90 27.90
CA PRO A 848 23.25 42.27 28.35
C PRO A 848 23.68 41.52 29.64
N ILE A 849 22.72 40.91 30.33
CA ILE A 849 22.94 40.12 31.54
C ILE A 849 23.62 38.79 31.22
N TYR A 850 23.32 38.17 30.08
CA TYR A 850 23.93 36.88 29.71
C TYR A 850 25.40 37.03 29.30
N THR A 851 25.73 38.11 28.58
CA THR A 851 27.11 38.49 28.26
C THR A 851 27.90 38.86 29.52
N PHE A 852 27.26 39.53 30.49
CA PHE A 852 27.88 39.86 31.77
C PHE A 852 28.14 38.60 32.62
N LEU A 853 27.19 37.67 32.69
CA LEU A 853 27.35 36.40 33.41
C LEU A 853 28.42 35.51 32.77
N ALA A 854 28.51 35.47 31.43
CA ALA A 854 29.56 34.73 30.74
C ALA A 854 30.95 35.34 30.98
N ALA A 855 31.07 36.67 30.95
CA ALA A 855 32.32 37.38 31.26
C ALA A 855 32.73 37.22 32.72
N ALA A 856 31.78 37.28 33.67
CA ALA A 856 32.02 37.02 35.08
C ALA A 856 32.49 35.57 35.32
N LYS A 857 31.87 34.60 34.64
CA LYS A 857 32.25 33.18 34.72
C LYS A 857 33.66 32.94 34.14
N TRP A 858 34.00 33.62 33.04
CA TRP A 858 35.34 33.59 32.48
C TRP A 858 36.39 34.22 33.42
N LEU A 859 36.09 35.37 34.03
CA LEU A 859 36.95 36.04 35.01
C LEU A 859 37.16 35.21 36.28
N ILE A 860 36.12 34.55 36.79
CA ILE A 860 36.23 33.65 37.95
C ILE A 860 37.12 32.44 37.63
N THR A 861 37.04 31.93 36.40
CA THR A 861 37.87 30.81 35.93
C THR A 861 39.33 31.22 35.75
N LEU A 862 39.58 32.48 35.36
CA LEU A 862 40.92 33.04 35.20
C LEU A 862 41.60 33.39 36.54
N CYS A 863 40.82 33.75 37.56
CA CYS A 863 41.34 34.12 38.89
C CYS A 863 41.70 32.92 39.79
N LEU A 864 41.29 31.69 39.44
CA LEU A 864 41.49 30.50 40.27
C LEU A 864 42.56 29.52 39.75
N SER A 865 43.54 29.99 38.95
CA SER A 865 44.66 29.16 38.51
C SER A 865 45.93 29.40 39.34
N VAL A 866 46.05 28.73 40.49
CA VAL A 866 47.35 28.35 41.10
C VAL A 866 47.21 26.95 41.74
N PRO A 867 48.22 26.06 41.65
CA PRO A 867 48.01 24.63 41.57
C PRO A 867 48.28 23.92 42.90
N GLN A 868 47.43 22.95 43.28
CA GLN A 868 47.81 21.88 44.21
C GLN A 868 46.88 20.67 44.11
N SER A 869 47.49 19.55 43.73
CA SER A 869 47.28 18.18 44.22
C SER A 869 45.86 17.69 44.54
N SER A 870 45.43 16.74 43.70
CA SER A 870 45.00 15.39 44.09
C SER A 870 43.59 15.15 44.66
N PHE A 871 42.91 14.19 44.00
CA PHE A 871 41.83 13.31 44.46
C PHE A 871 40.51 13.94 44.95
N LEU A 872 39.53 13.97 44.04
CA LEU A 872 38.13 13.51 44.22
C LEU A 872 37.24 14.34 43.29
N THR A 873 36.80 13.74 42.18
CA THR A 873 35.52 13.98 41.47
C THR A 873 35.59 13.40 40.05
N SER A 874 35.77 12.07 39.92
CA SER A 874 35.56 11.38 38.64
C SER A 874 34.12 10.86 38.49
N SER A 875 33.14 11.42 39.20
CA SER A 875 31.81 10.81 39.26
C SER A 875 30.68 11.82 39.49
N LEU A 876 30.54 12.88 38.67
CA LEU A 876 29.29 13.68 38.72
C LEU A 876 28.91 14.56 37.51
N PHE A 877 29.63 14.58 36.38
CA PHE A 877 29.17 15.35 35.20
C PHE A 877 29.41 14.64 33.86
N ALA A 878 28.90 13.43 33.74
CA ALA A 878 28.60 12.81 32.45
C ALA A 878 27.08 12.58 32.33
N ILE A 879 26.30 13.66 32.44
CA ILE A 879 24.95 13.65 31.85
C ILE A 879 25.19 13.87 30.35
N ALA A 880 25.41 12.76 29.66
CA ALA A 880 25.33 12.70 28.22
C ALA A 880 23.91 13.11 27.85
N ALA A 881 23.73 14.38 27.47
CA ALA A 881 22.55 14.80 26.75
C ALA A 881 22.55 14.03 25.42
N HIS A 882 21.84 12.91 25.38
CA HIS A 882 21.45 12.22 24.16
C HIS A 882 20.67 13.22 23.30
N LYS A 883 21.40 13.98 22.48
CA LYS A 883 20.82 14.76 21.40
C LYS A 883 20.39 13.73 20.36
N HIS A 884 19.17 13.23 20.49
CA HIS A 884 18.53 12.44 19.43
C HIS A 884 18.70 13.23 18.13
N LYS A 885 19.48 12.67 17.19
CA LYS A 885 19.38 13.06 15.78
C LYS A 885 17.93 12.73 15.40
N LYS A 886 17.05 13.74 15.40
CA LYS A 886 15.75 13.61 14.76
C LYS A 886 16.04 13.31 13.30
N HIS A 887 15.79 12.07 12.90
CA HIS A 887 15.79 11.67 11.50
C HIS A 887 14.81 12.56 10.74
N ASP A 888 15.15 12.94 9.51
CA ASP A 888 14.25 13.68 8.62
C ASP A 888 13.01 12.83 8.36
N MET A 889 11.95 13.07 9.13
CA MET A 889 10.71 12.31 9.08
C MET A 889 9.98 12.66 7.78
N LEU A 890 9.78 11.66 6.92
CA LEU A 890 8.99 11.77 5.70
C LEU A 890 7.49 11.68 6.06
N GLN A 891 6.66 12.46 5.38
CA GLN A 891 5.20 12.40 5.51
C GLN A 891 4.53 12.27 4.13
N PRO A 892 3.33 11.68 4.07
CA PRO A 892 2.53 11.66 2.85
C PRO A 892 2.30 13.09 2.32
N CYS A 893 2.44 13.26 1.02
CA CYS A 893 2.21 14.53 0.35
C CYS A 893 1.76 14.30 -1.09
N ASP A 894 1.11 15.30 -1.65
CA ASP A 894 0.79 15.33 -3.07
C ASP A 894 1.94 16.02 -3.81
N THR A 895 2.44 15.39 -4.86
CA THR A 895 3.49 15.98 -5.70
C THR A 895 3.02 16.11 -7.13
N GLU A 896 3.38 17.21 -7.78
CA GLU A 896 3.19 17.40 -9.22
C GLU A 896 4.54 17.29 -9.92
N TYR A 897 4.56 16.63 -11.08
CA TYR A 897 5.76 16.53 -11.90
C TYR A 897 5.43 16.72 -13.38
N PRO A 898 6.27 17.44 -14.13
CA PRO A 898 6.06 17.61 -15.56
C PRO A 898 6.52 16.36 -16.31
N VAL A 899 5.72 15.93 -17.29
CA VAL A 899 6.05 14.90 -18.26
C VAL A 899 6.01 15.50 -19.66
N PHE A 900 6.90 15.04 -20.54
CA PHE A 900 7.01 15.52 -21.91
C PHE A 900 6.59 14.42 -22.88
N VAL A 901 5.75 14.80 -23.85
CA VAL A 901 5.26 13.91 -24.91
C VAL A 901 5.69 14.46 -26.24
N TYR A 902 6.13 13.57 -27.12
CA TYR A 902 6.38 13.91 -28.51
C TYR A 902 5.10 13.83 -29.34
N GLU A 903 4.80 14.92 -30.05
CA GLU A 903 3.62 15.02 -30.90
C GLU A 903 3.98 14.61 -32.34
N ASN A 904 3.47 13.47 -32.81
CA ASN A 904 3.77 12.92 -34.15
C ASN A 904 3.32 13.80 -35.33
N THR A 905 2.57 14.87 -35.07
CA THR A 905 2.11 15.83 -36.08
C THR A 905 3.27 16.62 -36.69
N ILE A 906 4.35 16.84 -35.94
CA ILE A 906 5.48 17.65 -36.37
C ILE A 906 6.73 16.77 -36.52
N ARG A 907 7.03 16.43 -37.78
CA ARG A 907 8.16 15.53 -38.13
C ARG A 907 9.50 16.22 -38.30
N GLU A 908 9.48 17.51 -38.61
CA GLU A 908 10.67 18.33 -38.85
C GLU A 908 10.45 19.75 -38.30
N THR A 909 11.43 20.26 -37.55
CA THR A 909 11.45 21.64 -37.07
C THR A 909 12.87 22.19 -37.15
N ASN A 910 13.01 23.44 -37.56
CA ASN A 910 14.26 24.18 -37.44
C ASN A 910 14.00 25.54 -36.77
N GLY A 911 15.01 26.06 -36.10
CA GLY A 911 14.87 27.29 -35.34
C GLY A 911 16.19 27.98 -35.06
N LEU A 912 16.10 29.29 -34.84
CA LEU A 912 17.17 30.13 -34.33
C LEU A 912 16.77 30.60 -32.93
N ILE A 913 17.68 30.44 -31.97
CA ILE A 913 17.52 30.84 -30.57
C ILE A 913 18.45 32.03 -30.33
N GLU A 914 17.88 33.15 -29.87
CA GLU A 914 18.65 34.34 -29.49
C GLU A 914 19.11 34.23 -28.03
N CYS A 915 20.42 34.07 -27.81
CA CYS A 915 21.01 33.86 -26.49
C CYS A 915 21.69 35.12 -25.94
N GLY A 916 21.20 36.30 -26.33
CA GLY A 916 21.83 37.60 -26.07
C GLY A 916 22.80 37.98 -27.20
N ASP A 917 24.09 37.75 -27.00
CA ASP A 917 25.15 38.19 -27.94
C ASP A 917 25.43 37.19 -29.08
N CYS A 918 24.82 36.01 -29.05
CA CYS A 918 24.96 34.98 -30.08
C CYS A 918 23.62 34.34 -30.45
N GLN A 919 23.54 33.82 -31.68
CA GLN A 919 22.39 33.06 -32.17
C GLN A 919 22.78 31.58 -32.29
N LYS A 920 21.96 30.70 -31.73
CA LYS A 920 22.12 29.24 -31.79
C LYS A 920 21.09 28.66 -32.73
N MET A 921 21.53 27.95 -33.77
CA MET A 921 20.64 27.27 -34.71
C MET A 921 20.46 25.80 -34.30
N PHE A 922 19.24 25.28 -34.45
CA PHE A 922 18.97 23.86 -34.30
C PHE A 922 18.06 23.34 -35.41
N VAL A 923 18.21 22.04 -35.71
CA VAL A 923 17.36 21.28 -36.63
C VAL A 923 17.01 19.97 -35.93
N ALA A 924 15.72 19.67 -35.81
CA ALA A 924 15.20 18.42 -35.27
C ALA A 924 14.44 17.66 -36.36
N GLN A 925 14.77 16.39 -36.53
CA GLN A 925 14.23 15.51 -37.58
C GLN A 925 13.86 14.15 -36.99
N GLN A 926 12.62 13.71 -37.17
CA GLN A 926 12.20 12.37 -36.77
C GLN A 926 12.86 11.30 -37.64
N ILE A 927 13.31 10.20 -37.03
CA ILE A 927 13.81 9.02 -37.73
C ILE A 927 12.62 8.09 -38.03
N ALA A 928 12.45 7.71 -39.30
CA ALA A 928 11.35 6.87 -39.74
C ALA A 928 11.33 5.50 -39.02
N ASN A 929 10.14 4.96 -38.79
CA ASN A 929 9.89 3.67 -38.13
C ASN A 929 10.52 3.51 -36.73
N SER A 930 10.73 4.62 -36.02
CA SER A 930 11.28 4.63 -34.66
C SER A 930 10.71 5.75 -33.79
N ASN A 931 10.89 5.63 -32.47
CA ASN A 931 10.67 6.73 -31.50
C ASN A 931 11.90 7.66 -31.37
N LEU A 932 12.89 7.57 -32.28
CA LEU A 932 14.09 8.37 -32.24
C LEU A 932 13.91 9.72 -32.96
N LEU A 933 14.53 10.75 -32.38
CA LEU A 933 14.61 12.09 -32.92
C LEU A 933 16.07 12.48 -33.10
N LEU A 934 16.46 12.84 -34.32
CA LEU A 934 17.79 13.37 -34.61
C LEU A 934 17.79 14.89 -34.40
N LEU A 935 18.58 15.35 -33.43
CA LEU A 935 18.72 16.77 -33.11
C LEU A 935 20.15 17.24 -33.44
N VAL A 936 20.26 18.26 -34.28
CA VAL A 936 21.53 18.89 -34.66
C VAL A 936 21.52 20.32 -34.17
N THR A 937 22.45 20.67 -33.29
CA THR A 937 22.56 22.01 -32.69
C THR A 937 23.95 22.59 -32.91
N ASP A 938 24.05 23.91 -33.02
CA ASP A 938 25.34 24.60 -32.96
C ASP A 938 25.93 24.55 -31.54
N ALA A 939 27.21 24.23 -31.41
CA ALA A 939 27.94 24.15 -30.14
C ALA A 939 28.70 25.43 -29.79
N ALA A 940 28.74 26.42 -30.68
CA ALA A 940 29.59 27.61 -30.53
C ALA A 940 29.03 28.69 -29.57
N CYS A 941 27.75 28.62 -29.20
CA CYS A 941 27.03 29.65 -28.43
C CYS A 941 26.54 29.09 -27.08
N ASP A 942 26.89 29.75 -25.97
CA ASP A 942 26.44 29.40 -24.62
C ASP A 942 25.11 30.10 -24.30
N CYS A 943 24.07 29.29 -24.09
CA CYS A 943 22.68 29.75 -23.88
C CYS A 943 22.18 29.50 -22.45
N SER A 944 23.08 29.57 -21.46
CA SER A 944 22.79 29.35 -20.03
C SER A 944 21.77 30.35 -19.41
N ILE A 945 21.34 31.37 -20.15
CA ILE A 945 20.30 32.33 -19.72
C ILE A 945 18.94 31.64 -19.56
N PHE A 946 18.68 30.59 -20.35
CA PHE A 946 17.46 29.81 -20.22
C PHE A 946 17.58 28.83 -19.05
N PRO A 947 16.63 28.82 -18.10
CA PRO A 947 16.67 27.88 -16.99
C PRO A 947 16.56 26.43 -17.51
N PRO A 948 17.23 25.46 -16.85
CA PRO A 948 17.08 24.06 -17.20
C PRO A 948 15.64 23.61 -16.99
N VAL A 949 15.15 22.77 -17.89
CA VAL A 949 13.85 22.12 -17.76
C VAL A 949 14.08 20.84 -16.96
N LEU A 950 13.54 20.78 -15.74
CA LEU A 950 13.73 19.66 -14.82
C LEU A 950 12.49 18.75 -14.80
N LEU A 951 12.72 17.44 -14.65
CA LEU A 951 11.69 16.42 -14.36
C LEU A 951 11.42 16.26 -12.86
N GLU A 952 11.93 17.17 -12.02
CA GLU A 952 11.82 17.05 -10.56
C GLU A 952 10.36 17.23 -10.09
N ALA A 953 9.90 16.29 -9.25
CA ALA A 953 8.61 16.38 -8.58
C ALA A 953 8.62 17.51 -7.54
N LYS A 954 7.57 18.33 -7.55
CA LYS A 954 7.37 19.44 -6.63
C LYS A 954 6.16 19.17 -5.75
N GLU A 955 6.31 19.42 -4.46
CA GLU A 955 5.20 19.30 -3.50
C GLU A 955 4.11 20.33 -3.83
N VAL A 956 2.87 19.86 -3.96
CA VAL A 956 1.68 20.70 -4.10
C VAL A 956 1.37 21.30 -2.73
N LYS A 957 1.77 22.56 -2.53
CA LYS A 957 1.53 23.27 -1.28
C LYS A 957 0.10 23.80 -1.21
N TYR A 958 -0.82 22.98 -0.72
CA TYR A 958 -2.19 23.41 -0.34
C TYR A 958 -2.19 24.51 0.75
N ILE A 959 -1.04 24.69 1.43
CA ILE A 959 -0.83 25.53 2.60
C ILE A 959 -1.11 27.04 2.36
N LEU A 960 -1.22 27.51 1.12
CA LEU A 960 -1.51 28.93 0.87
C LEU A 960 -3.01 29.30 0.95
N LEU A 961 -3.94 28.34 1.00
CA LEU A 961 -5.38 28.63 1.10
C LEU A 961 -6.06 27.67 2.09
N LEU A 962 -6.16 28.08 3.35
CA LEU A 962 -6.95 27.42 4.41
C LEU A 962 -8.37 27.00 3.94
N SER A 963 -8.97 27.76 3.02
CA SER A 963 -10.28 27.44 2.44
C SER A 963 -10.28 26.12 1.68
N GLN A 964 -9.34 25.89 0.75
CA GLN A 964 -9.37 24.72 -0.13
C GLN A 964 -9.13 23.41 0.62
N ARG A 965 -8.26 23.42 1.64
CA ARG A 965 -8.05 22.24 2.50
C ARG A 965 -9.29 21.91 3.31
N CYS A 966 -9.96 22.93 3.85
CA CYS A 966 -11.20 22.73 4.60
C CYS A 966 -12.37 22.29 3.72
N ASP A 967 -12.42 22.75 2.46
CA ASP A 967 -13.40 22.29 1.49
C ASP A 967 -13.18 20.80 1.14
N ARG A 968 -11.92 20.34 0.95
CA ARG A 968 -11.59 18.91 0.77
C ARG A 968 -11.93 18.06 2.00
N MET A 969 -11.67 18.54 3.22
CA MET A 969 -12.02 17.81 4.45
C MET A 969 -13.54 17.80 4.73
N ARG A 970 -14.29 18.78 4.19
CA ARG A 970 -15.75 18.84 4.28
C ARG A 970 -16.45 18.06 3.18
N SER A 971 -15.81 17.89 2.01
CA SER A 971 -16.37 17.14 0.90
C SER A 971 -16.42 15.67 1.26
N GLN A 972 -17.54 15.23 1.82
CA GLN A 972 -17.84 13.83 2.02
C GLN A 972 -18.12 13.23 0.65
N LYS A 973 -17.20 12.38 0.18
CA LYS A 973 -17.43 11.58 -1.02
C LYS A 973 -18.58 10.61 -0.78
N LEU A 974 -19.22 10.17 -1.86
CA LEU A 974 -20.28 9.18 -1.76
C LEU A 974 -19.72 7.89 -1.16
N ARG A 975 -20.48 7.27 -0.25
CA ARG A 975 -20.18 5.99 0.38
C ARG A 975 -21.44 5.19 0.62
N ARG A 976 -21.34 3.87 0.65
CA ARG A 976 -22.42 2.98 1.06
C ARG A 976 -22.23 2.58 2.51
N ARG A 977 -23.25 2.83 3.34
CA ARG A 977 -23.24 2.50 4.77
C ARG A 977 -23.27 0.99 4.98
N PRO A 978 -22.76 0.48 6.11
CA PRO A 978 -23.02 -0.89 6.54
C PRO A 978 -24.54 -1.15 6.62
N ASP A 979 -24.96 -2.35 6.19
CA ASP A 979 -26.37 -2.72 6.09
C ASP A 979 -26.99 -3.00 7.48
N THR A 980 -26.17 -3.38 8.48
CA THR A 980 -26.61 -3.64 9.86
C THR A 980 -26.19 -2.54 10.83
N CYS A 981 -27.07 -2.24 11.79
CA CYS A 981 -26.79 -1.34 12.90
C CYS A 981 -27.56 -1.79 14.14
N HIS A 982 -26.83 -1.95 15.26
CA HIS A 982 -27.37 -2.44 16.52
C HIS A 982 -27.09 -1.45 17.65
N ALA A 983 -27.80 -0.32 17.65
CA ALA A 983 -27.56 0.75 18.62
C ALA A 983 -28.30 0.55 19.96
N PHE A 984 -29.43 -0.17 19.95
CA PHE A 984 -30.34 -0.26 21.08
C PHE A 984 -30.93 -1.66 21.25
N HIS A 985 -31.00 -2.13 22.49
CA HIS A 985 -31.76 -3.32 22.87
C HIS A 985 -32.58 -3.01 24.13
N PRO A 986 -33.87 -3.42 24.22
CA PRO A 986 -34.76 -3.10 25.34
C PRO A 986 -34.25 -3.58 26.71
N GLU A 987 -33.52 -4.70 26.73
CA GLU A 987 -32.98 -5.30 27.96
C GLU A 987 -31.70 -4.62 28.46
N VAL A 988 -31.09 -3.75 27.65
CA VAL A 988 -29.91 -2.96 28.05
C VAL A 988 -30.39 -1.72 28.79
N GLN A 989 -30.50 -1.83 30.12
CA GLN A 989 -30.87 -0.72 31.01
C GLN A 989 -29.67 0.09 31.49
#